data_AF-A0A1X7IS06-F1
#
_entry.id   AF-A0A1X7IS06-F1
#
_cell.length_a   1.000
_cell.length_b   1.000
_cell.length_c   1.000
_cell.angle_alpha   90.00
_cell.angle_beta   90.00
_cell.angle_gamma   90.00
#
_symmetry.space_group_name_H-M   'P 1'
#
loop_
_entity.id
_entity.type
_entity.pdbx_description
1 polymer ?
#
loop_
_entity_poly.entity_id
_entity_poly.type
_entity_poly.pdbx_seq_one_letter_code
_entity_poly.pdbx_strand_id
1 'polypeptide(L)'
;MKCKSLFGLGWLSLVPILVLLASCTEENPPCPVIEPAGQLPLSSSSSLSSASKMEGFVKIASLGKSTFLGTDKPGVRNSETPQMEVAFSYDFFIGEHEVTRGEYNALRPNAGAECECECDDESPVTNVTYYDAVLYANALSKSQNLDTVYTYTEASFDAAGSCENLSGLVFHENVFGYRLPTEAEWVFVANQGWNPEVSWNSENSGYEFHDVASTLANDVGVYDMAGNVLEWVNDWLTYFKKDPLINFVGGADGGSLGERVVKGGSYRTELSQMNTYSRGDIYTVTSSTKGVYLGFRLALGAIPKASWLDETGTIKESVAKVSMATFQMKHLTGTFESKMVFRNDVTGNLSFVDFGNGVNSVIEIKDTLHAYHPDISPDGKRVVFCTGVEGVAGPSSVYVRNLDATGSGLVKLDVENAAIPRWRLLENGDTSIVYVTSAGNNKDNDAFAATSTWQVPFNNGKFGTPKQILDGAFHGGVSLDKQLAVTGARLLRAKMATSSKMVFHGIDSVWYNGEQACNVSLANDGSNRTLFLDFGGKTGRDFVGQNYRTHERLLVMDSKGRLIQSVEAPKGYTFDHTEWVLGGSNMAVATLVNVNGAHEKIALVNFADSSVKIIASGDELWHPCLWHSRNLYDSEELDTDSAGVYYLSSAFYSALELRVKMERFWENRDSITAVALGSSRTMFALHDKEITSYNLLNMAYSAGQMTGIKYLFKNYVLNHLKNLKVIVLEMSPDFLWYDGYGTWQNAIYDKVPGFKYDENHNFWVDGLPEHFIDAVKVTPRPETALMHPYDLENFLLPSVQWGDPFIQNDTTLFKTNDPVYKENFAVFHWIIETAQAKGIKVVVPVYPQNPAYKNTGSFGVYGPRRSIAKDILDSVQKLDIVYFDENKFGDHDYTDAMAYNIDHLGTAGAKQFTHRLDSLLSTLAR
;
A
#
# COMPACT_ATOMS: atom_id res chain seq x y z
N MET A 1 41.68 -5.14 24.57
CA MET A 1 42.38 -5.21 25.88
C MET A 1 41.33 -5.32 27.00
N LYS A 2 41.68 -5.98 28.12
CA LYS A 2 40.88 -6.40 29.31
C LYS A 2 39.75 -5.43 29.75
N CYS A 3 38.56 -5.89 30.19
CA CYS A 3 38.26 -6.52 31.49
C CYS A 3 36.82 -7.13 31.48
N LYS A 4 36.65 -8.44 31.66
CA LYS A 4 36.28 -9.19 32.90
C LYS A 4 34.80 -9.08 33.38
N SER A 5 34.19 -10.27 33.33
CA SER A 5 32.93 -10.79 33.89
C SER A 5 32.62 -10.47 35.36
N LEU A 6 31.32 -10.55 35.71
CA LEU A 6 30.84 -11.28 36.89
C LEU A 6 29.35 -11.68 36.75
N PHE A 7 29.11 -12.98 36.90
CA PHE A 7 27.82 -13.67 37.04
C PHE A 7 27.23 -13.50 38.45
N GLY A 8 25.91 -13.67 38.59
CA GLY A 8 25.27 -13.95 39.88
C GLY A 8 23.77 -14.29 39.77
N LEU A 9 23.42 -15.56 39.96
CA LEU A 9 22.07 -16.15 39.91
C LEU A 9 21.18 -15.80 41.12
N GLY A 10 19.89 -15.59 40.84
CA GLY A 10 18.72 -16.32 41.40
C GLY A 10 18.21 -16.00 42.82
N TRP A 11 16.88 -15.78 42.96
CA TRP A 11 15.91 -16.71 43.59
C TRP A 11 14.51 -16.09 43.73
N LEU A 12 13.49 -16.97 43.70
CA LEU A 12 12.05 -16.73 43.81
C LEU A 12 11.61 -16.05 45.13
N SER A 13 10.51 -15.29 45.10
CA SER A 13 9.38 -15.48 46.06
C SER A 13 8.11 -14.69 45.67
N LEU A 14 6.98 -15.28 46.07
CA LEU A 14 5.57 -15.01 45.78
C LEU A 14 4.95 -13.80 46.52
N VAL A 15 4.05 -13.06 45.83
CA VAL A 15 2.67 -12.63 46.22
C VAL A 15 2.52 -11.62 47.41
N PRO A 16 1.45 -10.79 47.57
CA PRO A 16 0.22 -10.53 46.79
C PRO A 16 -0.09 -9.04 46.46
N ILE A 17 -1.11 -8.91 45.60
CA ILE A 17 -2.02 -7.78 45.43
C ILE A 17 -2.61 -7.32 46.78
N LEU A 18 -2.53 -6.03 47.08
CA LEU A 18 -3.42 -5.36 48.03
C LEU A 18 -3.91 -4.02 47.45
N VAL A 19 -5.20 -3.95 47.19
CA VAL A 19 -5.95 -2.73 46.87
C VAL A 19 -6.11 -1.92 48.16
N LEU A 20 -5.68 -0.67 48.16
CA LEU A 20 -6.06 0.32 49.16
C LEU A 20 -6.34 1.67 48.48
N LEU A 21 -7.63 1.99 48.41
CA LEU A 21 -8.15 3.34 48.23
C LEU A 21 -7.84 4.15 49.49
N ALA A 22 -7.17 5.30 49.33
CA ALA A 22 -7.24 6.39 50.31
C ALA A 22 -7.00 7.75 49.62
N SER A 23 -7.94 8.64 49.88
CA SER A 23 -8.06 10.03 49.43
C SER A 23 -7.14 11.01 50.17
N CYS A 24 -6.75 12.07 49.45
CA CYS A 24 -6.41 13.45 49.86
C CYS A 24 -5.35 13.70 50.95
N THR A 25 -4.31 14.48 50.64
CA THR A 25 -4.20 15.93 50.93
C THR A 25 -2.87 16.51 50.44
N GLU A 26 -2.89 17.80 50.08
CA GLU A 26 -1.78 18.66 49.68
C GLU A 26 -0.70 18.80 50.77
N GLU A 27 0.57 18.87 50.35
CA GLU A 27 1.57 19.91 50.69
C GLU A 27 2.98 19.43 50.32
N ASN A 28 3.60 20.03 49.29
CA ASN A 28 5.02 19.90 48.97
C ASN A 28 5.68 21.30 49.01
N PRO A 29 6.91 21.44 49.55
CA PRO A 29 7.61 22.72 49.69
C PRO A 29 8.27 23.19 48.37
N PRO A 30 8.65 24.48 48.26
CA PRO A 30 8.90 25.14 46.96
C PRO A 30 10.29 24.85 46.39
N CYS A 31 10.34 24.57 45.08
CA CYS A 31 11.55 24.61 44.26
C CYS A 31 11.90 26.06 43.84
N PRO A 32 13.19 26.35 43.57
CA PRO A 32 13.67 27.71 43.33
C PRO A 32 13.26 28.24 41.95
N VAL A 33 12.96 29.54 41.92
CA VAL A 33 12.57 30.33 40.74
C VAL A 33 13.78 30.47 39.80
N ILE A 34 13.66 29.93 38.59
CA ILE A 34 14.45 30.35 37.42
C ILE A 34 13.54 31.31 36.64
N GLU A 35 14.00 32.55 36.43
CA GLU A 35 13.26 33.54 35.66
C GLU A 35 13.07 33.09 34.20
N PRO A 36 11.88 33.27 33.60
CA PRO A 36 11.65 32.92 32.21
C PRO A 36 12.33 33.94 31.29
N ALA A 37 13.13 33.43 30.34
CA ALA A 37 13.45 34.15 29.12
C ALA A 37 12.13 34.56 28.44
N GLY A 38 12.04 35.83 28.03
CA GLY A 38 10.81 36.51 27.69
C GLY A 38 9.87 35.74 26.76
N GLN A 39 8.60 35.68 27.14
CA GLN A 39 7.49 35.30 26.27
C GLN A 39 7.49 36.19 25.02
N LEU A 40 7.71 35.58 23.86
CA LEU A 40 7.27 36.16 22.59
C LEU A 40 5.72 36.12 22.56
N PRO A 41 5.06 37.21 22.13
CA PRO A 41 3.60 37.30 22.16
C PRO A 41 2.98 36.36 21.13
N LEU A 42 1.86 35.74 21.51
CA LEU A 42 0.92 35.07 20.62
C LEU A 42 0.43 36.07 19.55
N SER A 43 1.10 36.12 18.40
CA SER A 43 0.63 36.83 17.21
C SER A 43 0.80 35.96 15.96
N SER A 44 -0.34 35.49 15.46
CA SER A 44 -0.71 35.10 14.10
C SER A 44 0.39 34.65 13.12
N SER A 45 0.11 33.56 12.40
CA SER A 45 0.81 33.04 11.21
C SER A 45 1.27 34.08 10.17
N SER A 46 0.75 35.30 10.23
CA SER A 46 1.18 36.45 9.43
C SER A 46 2.57 37.01 9.78
N SER A 47 3.11 36.74 10.98
CA SER A 47 4.41 37.29 11.41
C SER A 47 5.60 36.50 10.82
N LEU A 48 5.49 35.17 10.77
CA LEU A 48 6.50 34.26 10.22
C LEU A 48 6.66 34.36 8.70
N SER A 49 5.59 34.66 7.95
CA SER A 49 5.65 34.80 6.48
C SER A 49 6.46 36.04 6.02
N SER A 50 6.66 37.01 6.92
CA SER A 50 7.39 38.26 6.67
C SER A 50 8.87 38.24 7.05
N ALA A 51 9.33 37.22 7.79
CA ALA A 51 10.73 37.08 8.20
C ALA A 51 11.62 36.66 7.00
N SER A 52 12.79 37.28 6.85
CA SER A 52 13.75 36.96 5.78
C SER A 52 14.71 35.82 6.15
N LYS A 53 14.82 35.48 7.44
CA LYS A 53 15.61 34.36 7.97
C LYS A 53 14.96 33.81 9.23
N MET A 54 14.97 32.48 9.35
CA MET A 54 14.63 31.72 10.54
C MET A 54 15.90 30.93 10.92
N GLU A 55 16.17 30.75 12.20
CA GLU A 55 17.35 30.00 12.64
C GLU A 55 17.34 28.59 12.02
N GLY A 56 18.41 28.22 11.31
CA GLY A 56 18.54 26.96 10.57
C GLY A 56 17.71 26.85 9.28
N PHE A 57 16.98 27.89 8.85
CA PHE A 57 16.11 27.85 7.67
C PHE A 57 16.26 29.09 6.76
N VAL A 58 16.38 28.84 5.47
CA VAL A 58 16.46 29.86 4.42
C VAL A 58 15.09 30.09 3.79
N LYS A 59 14.69 31.35 3.65
CA LYS A 59 13.52 31.72 2.83
C LYS A 59 13.84 31.61 1.34
N ILE A 60 13.09 30.78 0.62
CA ILE A 60 13.19 30.60 -0.81
C ILE A 60 12.13 31.44 -1.51
N ALA A 61 12.57 32.45 -2.27
CA ALA A 61 11.71 33.31 -3.07
C ALA A 61 11.35 32.63 -4.41
N SER A 62 10.43 31.66 -4.37
CA SER A 62 10.00 30.85 -5.51
C SER A 62 8.73 31.39 -6.19
N LEU A 63 7.97 32.29 -5.56
CA LEU A 63 6.73 32.83 -6.11
C LEU A 63 6.92 33.38 -7.54
N GLY A 64 6.16 32.80 -8.48
CA GLY A 64 6.18 33.18 -9.90
C GLY A 64 7.37 32.63 -10.70
N LYS A 65 8.21 31.76 -10.10
CA LYS A 65 9.32 31.07 -10.77
C LYS A 65 8.95 29.62 -11.06
N SER A 66 9.79 28.95 -11.85
CA SER A 66 9.66 27.53 -12.18
C SER A 66 10.99 26.79 -12.07
N THR A 67 10.89 25.45 -12.01
CA THR A 67 12.00 24.50 -12.12
C THR A 67 11.65 23.40 -13.12
N PHE A 68 12.62 22.58 -13.51
CA PHE A 68 12.40 21.40 -14.34
C PHE A 68 12.72 20.13 -13.55
N LEU A 69 11.76 19.21 -13.53
CA LEU A 69 11.92 17.85 -13.04
C LEU A 69 12.18 16.89 -14.18
N GLY A 70 12.88 15.80 -13.90
CA GLY A 70 13.21 14.79 -14.90
C GLY A 70 14.16 15.31 -15.99
N THR A 71 14.27 14.54 -17.06
CA THR A 71 15.19 14.78 -18.17
C THR A 71 14.67 14.20 -19.48
N ASP A 72 15.15 14.72 -20.61
CA ASP A 72 14.90 14.17 -21.94
C ASP A 72 16.11 13.39 -22.48
N LYS A 73 17.11 13.12 -21.64
CA LYS A 73 18.30 12.34 -22.03
C LYS A 73 17.92 10.89 -22.35
N PRO A 74 18.41 10.32 -23.47
CA PRO A 74 18.16 8.93 -23.81
C PRO A 74 18.83 7.96 -22.82
N GLY A 75 18.22 6.80 -22.59
CA GLY A 75 18.78 5.75 -21.71
C GLY A 75 18.57 5.97 -20.22
N VAL A 76 17.82 7.01 -19.84
CA VAL A 76 17.42 7.28 -18.45
C VAL A 76 16.13 6.51 -18.11
N ARG A 77 15.88 6.21 -16.82
CA ARG A 77 14.69 5.49 -16.35
C ARG A 77 13.42 6.22 -16.80
N ASN A 78 12.38 5.48 -17.20
CA ASN A 78 11.11 6.07 -17.63
C ASN A 78 10.48 6.97 -16.56
N SER A 79 10.63 6.64 -15.27
CA SER A 79 10.15 7.44 -14.15
C SER A 79 10.87 8.78 -13.99
N GLU A 80 12.00 8.99 -14.66
CA GLU A 80 12.77 10.24 -14.64
C GLU A 80 12.60 11.02 -15.96
N THR A 81 11.69 10.57 -16.83
CA THR A 81 11.39 11.16 -18.14
C THR A 81 9.86 11.34 -18.32
N PRO A 82 9.40 12.25 -19.20
CA PRO A 82 10.18 13.31 -19.85
C PRO A 82 10.60 14.40 -18.85
N GLN A 83 11.33 15.40 -19.34
CA GLN A 83 11.49 16.65 -18.59
C GLN A 83 10.13 17.36 -18.44
N MET A 84 9.82 17.84 -17.24
CA MET A 84 8.55 18.49 -16.88
C MET A 84 8.79 19.80 -16.16
N GLU A 85 8.15 20.89 -16.60
CA GLU A 85 8.21 22.18 -15.93
C GLU A 85 7.23 22.24 -14.74
N VAL A 86 7.69 22.76 -13.60
CA VAL A 86 6.87 23.00 -12.41
C VAL A 86 7.04 24.45 -11.96
N ALA A 87 5.95 25.20 -11.94
CA ALA A 87 5.89 26.57 -11.45
C ALA A 87 5.39 26.66 -10.01
N PHE A 88 5.81 27.69 -9.27
CA PHE A 88 5.44 27.94 -7.88
C PHE A 88 4.57 29.19 -7.75
N SER A 89 3.46 29.08 -7.03
CA SER A 89 2.62 30.23 -6.66
C SER A 89 2.75 30.63 -5.17
N TYR A 90 3.82 30.18 -4.53
CA TYR A 90 4.13 30.43 -3.13
C TYR A 90 5.64 30.53 -2.91
N ASP A 91 6.02 31.12 -1.78
CA ASP A 91 7.36 31.04 -1.19
C ASP A 91 7.34 30.03 -0.04
N PHE A 92 8.49 29.44 0.27
CA PHE A 92 8.65 28.49 1.37
C PHE A 92 9.98 28.70 2.08
N PHE A 93 10.17 28.04 3.22
CA PHE A 93 11.46 27.94 3.90
C PHE A 93 12.02 26.53 3.76
N ILE A 94 13.33 26.37 3.68
CA ILE A 94 14.02 25.06 3.67
C ILE A 94 15.20 25.08 4.63
N GLY A 95 15.49 23.94 5.25
CA GLY A 95 16.63 23.77 6.16
C GLY A 95 17.96 24.08 5.46
N GLU A 96 18.84 24.80 6.15
CA GLU A 96 20.18 25.18 5.66
C GLU A 96 21.04 23.95 5.33
N HIS A 97 20.85 22.86 6.06
CA HIS A 97 21.53 21.59 5.87
C HIS A 97 20.58 20.40 6.10
N GLU A 98 21.08 19.18 5.94
CA GLU A 98 20.42 17.95 6.37
C GLU A 98 20.16 18.00 7.89
N VAL A 99 19.07 17.38 8.37
CA VAL A 99 18.81 17.33 9.82
C VAL A 99 19.96 16.60 10.51
N THR A 100 20.55 17.21 11.53
CA THR A 100 21.69 16.60 12.23
C THR A 100 21.21 15.57 13.26
N ARG A 101 22.12 14.70 13.69
CA ARG A 101 21.84 13.77 14.80
C ARG A 101 21.51 14.52 16.09
N GLY A 102 22.21 15.62 16.38
CA GLY A 102 21.94 16.45 17.56
C GLY A 102 20.53 17.01 17.56
N GLU A 103 20.11 17.59 16.43
CA GLU A 103 18.75 18.10 16.23
C GLU A 103 17.68 17.00 16.37
N TYR A 104 17.90 15.87 15.70
CA TYR A 104 16.98 14.74 15.73
C TYR A 104 16.80 14.20 17.15
N ASN A 105 17.90 13.94 17.85
CA ASN A 105 17.88 13.36 19.19
C ASN A 105 17.34 14.32 20.26
N ALA A 106 17.52 15.64 20.09
CA ALA A 106 16.94 16.64 20.99
C ALA A 106 15.40 16.59 21.00
N LEU A 107 14.79 16.17 19.88
CA LEU A 107 13.34 16.15 19.73
C LEU A 107 12.72 14.74 19.76
N ARG A 108 13.46 13.73 19.30
CA ARG A 108 13.06 12.32 19.23
C ARG A 108 14.14 11.39 19.80
N PRO A 109 14.42 11.44 21.12
CA PRO A 109 15.41 10.57 21.73
C PRO A 109 15.02 9.10 21.60
N ASN A 110 15.99 8.24 21.27
CA ASN A 110 15.83 6.77 21.10
C ASN A 110 14.90 6.35 19.95
N ALA A 111 14.70 7.19 18.93
CA ALA A 111 13.84 6.88 17.78
C ALA A 111 14.62 6.29 16.58
N GLY A 112 15.41 5.24 16.81
CA GLY A 112 15.96 4.39 15.74
C GLY A 112 17.19 4.90 14.99
N ALA A 113 17.67 6.11 15.25
CA ALA A 113 18.94 6.62 14.71
C ALA A 113 20.15 6.07 15.50
N GLU A 114 20.34 4.74 15.51
CA GLU A 114 21.48 4.10 16.18
C GLU A 114 22.81 4.48 15.53
N CYS A 115 23.87 4.58 16.34
CA CYS A 115 25.20 5.04 15.93
C CYS A 115 26.27 4.03 16.40
N GLU A 116 27.05 3.47 15.47
CA GLU A 116 28.03 2.39 15.75
C GLU A 116 29.47 2.88 16.04
N CYS A 117 29.80 4.16 15.79
CA CYS A 117 31.14 4.75 16.04
C CYS A 117 31.06 6.26 16.37
N GLU A 118 32.11 6.82 16.98
CA GLU A 118 32.20 8.17 17.60
C GLU A 118 31.25 9.23 16.97
N CYS A 119 30.13 9.49 17.62
CA CYS A 119 29.09 10.38 17.13
C CYS A 119 29.33 11.81 17.63
N ASP A 120 29.56 12.76 16.73
CA ASP A 120 29.30 14.18 17.00
C ASP A 120 27.84 14.56 16.72
N ASP A 121 27.43 15.72 17.24
CA ASP A 121 26.07 16.25 17.11
C ASP A 121 25.80 16.88 15.73
N GLU A 122 26.84 17.12 14.92
CA GLU A 122 26.79 17.89 13.67
C GLU A 122 26.74 17.03 12.40
N SER A 123 26.99 15.73 12.48
CA SER A 123 26.77 14.81 11.36
C SER A 123 25.27 14.68 10.99
N PRO A 124 24.95 14.39 9.71
CA PRO A 124 23.57 14.15 9.28
C PRO A 124 22.97 12.92 9.98
N VAL A 125 21.67 13.00 10.29
CA VAL A 125 20.91 11.82 10.75
C VAL A 125 20.68 10.88 9.57
N THR A 126 21.09 9.62 9.72
CA THR A 126 20.91 8.57 8.72
C THR A 126 20.28 7.34 9.34
N ASN A 127 20.04 6.31 8.51
CA ASN A 127 19.38 5.08 8.95
C ASN A 127 17.97 5.34 9.52
N VAL A 128 17.27 6.31 8.94
CA VAL A 128 15.90 6.70 9.30
C VAL A 128 14.93 6.41 8.16
N THR A 129 13.71 5.98 8.51
CA THR A 129 12.65 5.77 7.53
C THR A 129 12.01 7.10 7.12
N TYR A 130 11.24 7.10 6.03
CA TYR A 130 10.39 8.25 5.69
C TYR A 130 9.42 8.58 6.85
N TYR A 131 8.91 7.55 7.53
CA TYR A 131 8.01 7.73 8.67
C TYR A 131 8.69 8.42 9.85
N ASP A 132 9.95 8.11 10.11
CA ASP A 132 10.73 8.78 11.14
C ASP A 132 10.92 10.27 10.86
N ALA A 133 11.20 10.61 9.60
CA ALA A 133 11.29 12.00 9.14
C ALA A 133 9.95 12.75 9.26
N VAL A 134 8.83 12.10 8.92
CA VAL A 134 7.46 12.63 9.11
C VAL A 134 7.16 12.89 10.58
N LEU A 135 7.47 11.94 11.46
CA LEU A 135 7.25 12.09 12.90
C LEU A 135 8.10 13.21 13.49
N TYR A 136 9.34 13.37 13.01
CA TYR A 136 10.21 14.50 13.39
C TYR A 136 9.64 15.84 12.93
N ALA A 137 9.19 15.96 11.68
CA ALA A 137 8.56 17.19 11.16
C ALA A 137 7.30 17.58 11.97
N ASN A 138 6.46 16.60 12.31
CA ASN A 138 5.31 16.81 13.18
C ASN A 138 5.69 17.23 14.60
N ALA A 139 6.74 16.63 15.17
CA ALA A 139 7.24 17.00 16.49
C ALA A 139 7.78 18.45 16.50
N LEU A 140 8.48 18.86 15.43
CA LEU A 140 9.03 20.21 15.30
C LEU A 140 7.94 21.25 15.10
N SER A 141 6.88 20.90 14.36
CA SER A 141 5.68 21.74 14.25
C SER A 141 5.06 21.98 15.62
N LYS A 142 4.86 20.92 16.40
CA LYS A 142 4.28 21.03 17.75
C LYS A 142 5.16 21.81 18.72
N SER A 143 6.49 21.62 18.69
CA SER A 143 7.41 22.35 19.58
C SER A 143 7.39 23.86 19.34
N GLN A 144 7.00 24.28 18.14
CA GLN A 144 6.84 25.68 17.75
C GLN A 144 5.39 26.17 17.71
N ASN A 145 4.44 25.42 18.26
CA ASN A 145 3.00 25.74 18.27
C ASN A 145 2.39 25.94 16.87
N LEU A 146 2.84 25.15 15.89
CA LEU A 146 2.26 25.05 14.56
C LEU A 146 1.37 23.79 14.45
N ASP A 147 0.44 23.82 13.50
CA ASP A 147 -0.34 22.64 13.13
C ASP A 147 0.56 21.60 12.43
N THR A 148 0.18 20.32 12.53
CA THR A 148 0.91 19.22 11.87
C THR A 148 0.48 19.04 10.44
N VAL A 149 1.45 18.98 9.52
CA VAL A 149 1.19 18.74 8.10
C VAL A 149 0.77 17.29 7.82
N TYR A 150 1.17 16.33 8.66
CA TYR A 150 0.83 14.92 8.51
C TYR A 150 -0.09 14.43 9.62
N THR A 151 -1.10 13.63 9.28
CA THR A 151 -1.93 12.89 10.26
C THR A 151 -1.88 11.40 9.99
N TYR A 152 -2.02 10.57 11.01
CA TYR A 152 -2.07 9.11 10.91
C TYR A 152 -2.97 8.56 12.03
N THR A 153 -3.41 7.31 11.90
CA THR A 153 -4.28 6.65 12.90
C THR A 153 -3.49 5.81 13.89
N GLU A 154 -2.39 5.20 13.46
CA GLU A 154 -1.53 4.34 14.28
C GLU A 154 -0.09 4.38 13.78
N ALA A 155 0.87 4.21 14.68
CA ALA A 155 2.30 4.11 14.38
C ALA A 155 2.87 2.83 14.98
N SER A 156 3.67 2.09 14.21
CA SER A 156 4.39 0.91 14.68
C SER A 156 5.89 1.12 14.59
N PHE A 157 6.63 0.54 15.55
CA PHE A 157 8.07 0.74 15.70
C PHE A 157 8.80 -0.59 15.77
N ASP A 158 10.03 -0.62 15.26
CA ASP A 158 10.94 -1.75 15.42
C ASP A 158 11.55 -1.80 16.83
N ALA A 159 12.32 -2.85 17.11
CA ALA A 159 12.99 -3.02 18.41
C ALA A 159 14.04 -1.93 18.69
N ALA A 160 14.57 -1.26 17.66
CA ALA A 160 15.52 -0.15 17.77
C ALA A 160 14.81 1.22 17.90
N GLY A 161 13.48 1.26 17.79
CA GLY A 161 12.67 2.47 17.90
C GLY A 161 12.47 3.24 16.59
N SER A 162 12.89 2.72 15.43
CA SER A 162 12.55 3.31 14.13
C SER A 162 11.08 3.07 13.81
N CYS A 163 10.41 4.06 13.23
CA CYS A 163 9.02 3.91 12.79
C CYS A 163 8.94 3.11 11.49
N GLU A 164 8.24 1.98 11.51
CA GLU A 164 8.14 1.07 10.35
C GLU A 164 6.89 1.29 9.52
N ASN A 165 5.82 1.82 10.13
CA ASN A 165 4.56 2.09 9.45
C ASN A 165 3.75 3.18 10.16
N LEU A 166 3.13 4.05 9.36
CA LEU A 166 2.10 4.99 9.81
C LEU A 166 0.78 4.67 9.11
N SER A 167 -0.09 3.92 9.78
CA SER A 167 -1.39 3.50 9.23
C SER A 167 -2.31 4.72 9.02
N GLY A 168 -2.93 4.79 7.84
CA GLY A 168 -3.81 5.91 7.49
C GLY A 168 -3.08 7.26 7.41
N LEU A 169 -1.79 7.25 7.04
CA LEU A 169 -1.00 8.47 6.83
C LEU A 169 -1.61 9.36 5.74
N VAL A 170 -1.85 10.62 6.07
CA VAL A 170 -2.38 11.66 5.18
C VAL A 170 -1.49 12.89 5.25
N PHE A 171 -1.11 13.42 4.08
CA PHE A 171 -0.43 14.71 3.92
C PHE A 171 -1.46 15.82 3.66
N HIS A 172 -1.42 16.88 4.47
CA HIS A 172 -2.30 18.06 4.37
C HIS A 172 -1.52 19.25 3.84
N GLU A 173 -1.40 19.32 2.52
CA GLU A 173 -0.55 20.27 1.80
C GLU A 173 -0.86 21.74 2.10
N ASN A 174 -2.09 22.06 2.48
CA ASN A 174 -2.55 23.42 2.76
C ASN A 174 -2.31 23.88 4.21
N VAL A 175 -1.81 23.00 5.08
CA VAL A 175 -1.49 23.31 6.48
C VAL A 175 -0.13 24.00 6.55
N PHE A 176 -0.05 25.08 7.34
CA PHE A 176 1.22 25.76 7.60
C PHE A 176 1.96 25.06 8.76
N GLY A 177 2.97 24.25 8.43
CA GLY A 177 3.81 23.54 9.40
C GLY A 177 5.09 22.99 8.77
N TYR A 178 5.93 22.33 9.57
CA TYR A 178 7.12 21.65 9.08
C TYR A 178 6.75 20.35 8.36
N ARG A 179 7.47 20.08 7.27
CA ARG A 179 7.27 18.92 6.41
C ARG A 179 8.55 18.57 5.67
N LEU A 180 8.59 17.41 5.02
CA LEU A 180 9.60 17.17 4.00
C LEU A 180 9.40 18.13 2.82
N PRO A 181 10.48 18.59 2.15
CA PRO A 181 10.34 19.36 0.90
C PRO A 181 9.67 18.49 -0.17
N THR A 182 8.95 19.11 -1.10
CA THR A 182 8.56 18.40 -2.32
C THR A 182 9.77 18.17 -3.21
N GLU A 183 9.69 17.21 -4.12
CA GLU A 183 10.69 17.00 -5.16
C GLU A 183 10.92 18.30 -5.95
N ALA A 184 9.84 19.02 -6.25
CA ALA A 184 9.93 20.30 -6.96
C ALA A 184 10.70 21.36 -6.18
N GLU A 185 10.37 21.54 -4.90
CA GLU A 185 11.06 22.48 -4.02
C GLU A 185 12.55 22.12 -3.88
N TRP A 186 12.84 20.85 -3.65
CA TRP A 186 14.19 20.34 -3.51
C TRP A 186 15.03 20.61 -4.76
N VAL A 187 14.50 20.28 -5.96
CA VAL A 187 15.21 20.49 -7.23
C VAL A 187 15.36 21.98 -7.54
N PHE A 188 14.37 22.81 -7.22
CA PHE A 188 14.47 24.25 -7.39
C PHE A 188 15.62 24.85 -6.57
N VAL A 189 15.81 24.40 -5.33
CA VAL A 189 16.92 24.84 -4.47
C VAL A 189 18.26 24.24 -4.94
N ALA A 190 18.29 22.95 -5.25
CA ALA A 190 19.50 22.26 -5.72
C ALA A 190 20.09 22.91 -6.99
N ASN A 191 19.24 23.37 -7.91
CA ASN A 191 19.67 24.00 -9.16
C ASN A 191 20.31 25.39 -8.97
N GLN A 192 20.23 26.00 -7.78
CA GLN A 192 20.88 27.29 -7.47
C GLN A 192 22.36 27.13 -7.12
N GLY A 193 23.12 26.38 -7.90
CA GLY A 193 24.55 26.10 -7.61
C GLY A 193 24.89 24.61 -7.43
N TRP A 194 24.16 23.71 -8.10
CA TRP A 194 24.48 22.28 -8.14
C TRP A 194 25.92 22.01 -8.58
N ASN A 195 26.75 21.44 -7.70
CA ASN A 195 28.13 21.09 -8.02
C ASN A 195 28.62 19.83 -7.28
N PRO A 196 28.43 18.63 -7.87
CA PRO A 196 28.79 17.38 -7.20
C PRO A 196 30.31 17.14 -7.14
N GLU A 197 31.12 17.82 -7.96
CA GLU A 197 32.60 17.67 -7.98
C GLU A 197 33.25 18.18 -6.68
N VAL A 198 32.66 19.21 -6.07
CA VAL A 198 33.15 19.83 -4.82
C VAL A 198 32.34 19.40 -3.60
N SER A 199 31.48 18.40 -3.76
CA SER A 199 30.64 17.85 -2.69
C SER A 199 31.06 16.42 -2.33
N TRP A 200 30.56 15.87 -1.22
CA TRP A 200 30.95 14.54 -0.74
C TRP A 200 30.34 13.41 -1.59
N ASN A 201 31.20 12.68 -2.31
CA ASN A 201 30.84 11.62 -3.26
C ASN A 201 31.84 10.44 -3.16
N SER A 202 31.62 9.36 -3.93
CA SER A 202 32.44 8.14 -3.81
C SER A 202 33.93 8.33 -4.14
N GLU A 203 34.29 9.39 -4.86
CA GLU A 203 35.67 9.66 -5.28
C GLU A 203 36.47 10.43 -4.22
N ASN A 204 35.81 11.19 -3.34
CA ASN A 204 36.47 12.09 -2.39
C ASN A 204 36.08 11.92 -0.92
N SER A 205 35.00 11.18 -0.60
CA SER A 205 34.46 11.06 0.76
C SER A 205 35.19 10.05 1.63
N GLY A 206 35.95 9.13 1.03
CA GLY A 206 36.47 7.95 1.72
C GLY A 206 35.41 6.88 2.01
N TYR A 207 34.23 6.97 1.36
CA TYR A 207 33.05 6.16 1.65
C TYR A 207 32.48 6.38 3.06
N GLU A 208 32.56 7.61 3.57
CA GLU A 208 31.99 8.05 4.85
C GLU A 208 31.20 9.34 4.64
N PHE A 209 30.10 9.53 5.39
CA PHE A 209 29.43 10.84 5.47
C PHE A 209 30.30 11.81 6.28
N HIS A 210 30.04 13.11 6.13
CA HIS A 210 30.77 14.18 6.81
C HIS A 210 29.80 15.08 7.56
N ASP A 211 30.32 15.89 8.48
CA ASP A 211 29.56 16.94 9.15
C ASP A 211 28.83 17.82 8.15
N VAL A 212 27.62 18.24 8.51
CA VAL A 212 26.84 19.13 7.67
C VAL A 212 27.54 20.47 7.46
N ALA A 213 27.26 21.12 6.34
CA ALA A 213 27.84 22.40 5.95
C ALA A 213 29.39 22.41 5.90
N SER A 214 30.00 21.24 5.70
CA SER A 214 31.44 21.09 5.44
C SER A 214 31.83 21.32 3.97
N THR A 215 30.84 21.41 3.08
CA THR A 215 30.98 21.80 1.67
C THR A 215 30.56 23.26 1.44
N LEU A 216 30.70 23.77 0.21
CA LEU A 216 30.25 25.12 -0.11
C LEU A 216 28.72 25.15 -0.27
N ALA A 217 28.07 26.11 0.38
CA ALA A 217 26.67 26.40 0.13
C ALA A 217 26.43 26.80 -1.34
N ASN A 218 25.22 26.51 -1.80
CA ASN A 218 24.70 26.99 -3.06
C ASN A 218 24.42 28.52 -3.02
N ASP A 219 24.00 29.11 -4.13
CA ASP A 219 23.79 30.56 -4.30
C ASP A 219 22.71 31.15 -3.37
N VAL A 220 21.88 30.30 -2.76
CA VAL A 220 20.84 30.70 -1.79
C VAL A 220 21.21 30.39 -0.34
N GLY A 221 22.41 29.86 -0.07
CA GLY A 221 22.89 29.60 1.30
C GLY A 221 22.44 28.26 1.87
N VAL A 222 22.19 27.26 1.02
CA VAL A 222 21.84 25.90 1.42
C VAL A 222 23.00 24.95 1.08
N TYR A 223 23.38 24.11 2.04
CA TYR A 223 24.51 23.20 1.99
C TYR A 223 24.07 21.77 1.62
N ASP A 224 25.02 20.99 1.13
CA ASP A 224 24.93 19.53 0.96
C ASP A 224 23.75 19.06 0.10
N MET A 225 23.27 19.90 -0.83
CA MET A 225 22.23 19.48 -1.77
C MET A 225 22.73 18.35 -2.71
N ALA A 226 24.04 18.27 -2.96
CA ALA A 226 24.66 17.21 -3.74
C ALA A 226 25.55 16.36 -2.82
N GLY A 227 25.29 15.05 -2.73
CA GLY A 227 26.15 14.15 -1.97
C GLY A 227 25.90 14.21 -0.46
N ASN A 228 26.91 13.85 0.32
CA ASN A 228 26.79 13.56 1.76
C ASN A 228 25.77 12.44 2.04
N VAL A 229 24.47 12.71 2.17
CA VAL A 229 23.45 11.66 2.27
C VAL A 229 22.32 11.85 1.27
N LEU A 230 21.72 10.74 0.81
CA LEU A 230 20.46 10.81 0.09
C LEU A 230 19.40 11.42 1.00
N GLU A 231 18.48 12.18 0.42
CA GLU A 231 17.46 12.88 1.20
C GLU A 231 16.05 12.43 0.83
N TRP A 232 15.26 12.10 1.85
CA TRP A 232 13.82 11.95 1.72
C TRP A 232 13.15 13.24 1.25
N VAL A 233 12.28 13.14 0.25
CA VAL A 233 11.31 14.19 -0.11
C VAL A 233 9.89 13.69 0.14
N ASN A 234 8.91 14.59 0.12
CA ASN A 234 7.53 14.27 0.46
C ASN A 234 6.84 13.36 -0.58
N ASP A 235 7.27 13.42 -1.83
CA ASP A 235 6.55 12.92 -2.99
C ASP A 235 6.48 11.39 -3.05
N TRP A 236 5.30 10.86 -3.39
CA TRP A 236 5.19 9.52 -3.96
C TRP A 236 5.70 9.54 -5.41
N LEU A 237 6.36 8.44 -5.82
CA LEU A 237 6.82 8.30 -7.20
C LEU A 237 5.61 8.26 -8.17
N THR A 238 5.73 8.94 -9.30
CA THR A 238 4.73 8.98 -10.39
C THR A 238 5.45 9.33 -11.70
N TYR A 239 4.86 9.03 -12.86
CA TYR A 239 5.42 9.41 -14.16
C TYR A 239 5.21 10.88 -14.47
N PHE A 240 6.21 11.48 -15.11
CA PHE A 240 6.12 12.86 -15.57
C PHE A 240 5.35 12.97 -16.89
N LYS A 241 4.91 14.19 -17.18
CA LYS A 241 4.24 14.57 -18.43
C LYS A 241 4.88 15.84 -19.00
N LYS A 242 4.63 16.10 -20.29
CA LYS A 242 5.21 17.26 -20.97
C LYS A 242 4.56 18.60 -20.60
N ASP A 243 3.27 18.60 -20.25
CA ASP A 243 2.61 19.87 -19.93
C ASP A 243 3.07 20.39 -18.56
N PRO A 244 3.27 21.72 -18.42
CA PRO A 244 3.70 22.31 -17.17
C PRO A 244 2.65 22.14 -16.06
N LEU A 245 3.13 22.02 -14.83
CA LEU A 245 2.31 21.96 -13.62
C LEU A 245 2.57 23.16 -12.70
N ILE A 246 1.61 23.45 -11.83
CA ILE A 246 1.76 24.47 -10.77
C ILE A 246 1.69 23.75 -9.43
N ASN A 247 2.63 24.03 -8.53
CA ASN A 247 2.66 23.51 -7.17
C ASN A 247 2.58 21.97 -7.10
N PHE A 248 3.39 21.29 -7.91
CA PHE A 248 3.42 19.83 -7.97
C PHE A 248 3.99 19.21 -6.66
N VAL A 249 3.35 18.14 -6.19
CA VAL A 249 3.65 17.46 -4.91
C VAL A 249 3.77 15.93 -5.04
N GLY A 250 3.90 15.41 -6.26
CA GLY A 250 4.11 13.99 -6.53
C GLY A 250 2.84 13.22 -6.91
N GLY A 251 2.93 11.90 -6.78
CA GLY A 251 1.81 10.98 -6.96
C GLY A 251 0.75 11.14 -5.86
N ALA A 252 -0.53 11.03 -6.21
CA ALA A 252 -1.66 11.19 -5.28
C ALA A 252 -1.68 10.14 -4.15
N ASP A 253 -1.09 8.98 -4.39
CA ASP A 253 -0.90 7.88 -3.44
C ASP A 253 0.36 7.09 -3.83
N GLY A 254 0.71 6.06 -3.06
CA GLY A 254 1.92 5.27 -3.28
C GLY A 254 1.86 4.29 -4.46
N GLY A 255 0.74 4.23 -5.19
CA GLY A 255 0.48 3.18 -6.18
C GLY A 255 0.67 1.79 -5.59
N SER A 256 0.91 0.78 -6.42
CA SER A 256 0.95 -0.60 -5.96
C SER A 256 2.16 -1.01 -5.12
N LEU A 257 3.24 -0.23 -5.10
CA LEU A 257 4.47 -0.57 -4.35
C LEU A 257 4.74 0.34 -3.16
N GLY A 258 4.06 1.50 -3.06
CA GLY A 258 4.38 2.49 -2.05
C GLY A 258 5.78 3.09 -2.21
N GLU A 259 6.21 3.39 -3.44
CA GLU A 259 7.55 3.91 -3.74
C GLU A 259 7.64 5.42 -3.52
N ARG A 260 8.70 5.83 -2.84
CA ARG A 260 9.00 7.21 -2.46
C ARG A 260 10.18 7.73 -3.25
N VAL A 261 10.19 9.04 -3.45
CA VAL A 261 11.31 9.72 -4.08
C VAL A 261 12.39 10.04 -3.05
N VAL A 262 13.66 9.84 -3.43
CA VAL A 262 14.85 10.34 -2.72
C VAL A 262 15.74 11.10 -3.70
N LYS A 263 16.47 12.13 -3.22
CA LYS A 263 17.28 13.04 -4.06
C LYS A 263 18.69 13.22 -3.48
N GLY A 264 19.61 13.81 -4.26
CA GLY A 264 20.93 14.26 -3.78
C GLY A 264 22.13 13.42 -4.18
N GLY A 265 21.96 12.10 -4.22
CA GLY A 265 23.11 11.18 -4.11
C GLY A 265 23.63 11.14 -2.67
N SER A 266 24.70 10.41 -2.42
CA SER A 266 25.32 10.27 -1.11
C SER A 266 26.83 10.19 -1.23
N TYR A 267 27.54 10.13 -0.10
CA TYR A 267 28.97 9.95 -0.01
C TYR A 267 29.49 8.70 -0.75
N ARG A 268 28.63 7.73 -1.06
CA ARG A 268 28.97 6.50 -1.81
C ARG A 268 28.46 6.50 -3.26
N THR A 269 27.82 7.58 -3.71
CA THR A 269 27.32 7.70 -5.07
C THR A 269 28.44 8.16 -6.00
N GLU A 270 28.55 7.52 -7.16
CA GLU A 270 29.51 7.94 -8.18
C GLU A 270 29.17 9.32 -8.74
N LEU A 271 30.19 10.12 -8.98
CA LEU A 271 30.05 11.46 -9.53
C LEU A 271 29.23 11.48 -10.83
N SER A 272 29.42 10.47 -11.69
CA SER A 272 28.69 10.32 -12.97
C SER A 272 27.19 10.07 -12.79
N GLN A 273 26.77 9.56 -11.63
CA GLN A 273 25.38 9.26 -11.29
C GLN A 273 24.73 10.37 -10.46
N MET A 274 25.50 11.33 -9.94
CA MET A 274 24.98 12.45 -9.15
C MET A 274 24.37 13.53 -10.04
N ASN A 275 23.05 13.52 -10.14
CA ASN A 275 22.30 14.47 -10.94
C ASN A 275 20.99 14.88 -10.26
N THR A 276 20.44 16.02 -10.68
CA THR A 276 19.22 16.58 -10.07
C THR A 276 17.93 15.88 -10.52
N TYR A 277 17.97 15.03 -11.55
CA TYR A 277 16.79 14.33 -12.07
C TYR A 277 16.62 12.90 -11.55
N SER A 278 17.61 12.33 -10.86
CA SER A 278 17.51 11.00 -10.24
C SER A 278 16.50 11.00 -9.09
N ARG A 279 15.69 9.96 -9.00
CA ARG A 279 14.50 9.89 -8.12
C ARG A 279 14.44 8.68 -7.18
N GLY A 280 15.52 7.91 -7.07
CA GLY A 280 15.52 6.67 -6.29
C GLY A 280 16.94 6.12 -6.06
N ASP A 281 17.00 4.91 -5.53
CA ASP A 281 18.24 4.16 -5.31
C ASP A 281 18.37 3.00 -6.33
N ILE A 282 19.36 2.14 -6.11
CA ILE A 282 19.57 0.87 -6.83
C ILE A 282 18.36 -0.06 -6.64
N TYR A 283 17.78 -0.07 -5.45
CA TYR A 283 16.60 -0.85 -5.10
C TYR A 283 15.39 0.05 -4.87
N THR A 284 14.20 -0.55 -4.91
CA THR A 284 12.95 0.13 -4.64
C THR A 284 12.95 0.76 -3.25
N VAL A 285 12.58 2.04 -3.21
CA VAL A 285 12.62 2.84 -2.00
C VAL A 285 11.19 3.00 -1.49
N THR A 286 10.79 2.24 -0.47
CA THR A 286 9.47 2.39 0.16
C THR A 286 9.54 3.30 1.38
N SER A 287 8.39 3.67 1.95
CA SER A 287 8.37 4.54 3.15
C SER A 287 9.04 3.90 4.39
N SER A 288 9.24 2.57 4.41
CA SER A 288 9.93 1.84 5.48
C SER A 288 11.41 1.58 5.18
N THR A 289 11.90 1.90 3.98
CA THR A 289 13.33 1.80 3.65
C THR A 289 14.14 2.70 4.58
N LYS A 290 15.33 2.26 4.99
CA LYS A 290 16.33 3.07 5.70
C LYS A 290 17.73 2.58 5.36
N GLY A 291 18.73 3.44 5.46
CA GLY A 291 20.12 3.08 5.22
C GLY A 291 21.09 4.12 5.78
N VAL A 292 22.32 3.70 6.07
CA VAL A 292 23.37 4.57 6.65
C VAL A 292 23.78 5.76 5.77
N TYR A 293 23.32 5.76 4.51
CA TYR A 293 23.55 6.78 3.51
C TYR A 293 22.28 7.60 3.17
N LEU A 294 21.19 7.40 3.90
CA LEU A 294 19.87 8.00 3.65
C LEU A 294 19.39 8.75 4.90
N GLY A 295 19.22 10.06 4.75
CA GLY A 295 18.72 11.01 5.73
C GLY A 295 17.61 11.89 5.15
N PHE A 296 17.48 13.12 5.65
CA PHE A 296 16.47 14.07 5.18
C PHE A 296 16.78 15.51 5.60
N ARG A 297 16.08 16.45 4.96
CA ARG A 297 15.95 17.84 5.42
C ARG A 297 14.48 18.25 5.50
N LEU A 298 14.20 19.41 6.10
CA LEU A 298 12.85 19.92 6.25
C LEU A 298 12.58 21.17 5.40
N ALA A 299 11.32 21.33 5.05
CA ALA A 299 10.71 22.56 4.56
C ALA A 299 9.65 23.05 5.56
N LEU A 300 9.32 24.34 5.49
CA LEU A 300 8.26 24.97 6.26
C LEU A 300 7.40 25.84 5.35
N GLY A 301 6.09 25.61 5.39
CA GLY A 301 5.09 26.41 4.69
C GLY A 301 3.98 25.57 4.06
N ALA A 302 2.85 26.23 3.78
CA ALA A 302 1.71 25.64 3.09
C ALA A 302 1.92 25.68 1.56
N ILE A 303 1.41 24.66 0.87
CA ILE A 303 1.38 24.52 -0.59
C ILE A 303 -0.08 24.75 -1.06
N PRO A 304 -0.45 25.99 -1.44
CA PRO A 304 -1.81 26.27 -1.87
C PRO A 304 -2.12 25.59 -3.21
N LYS A 305 -3.30 24.98 -3.37
CA LYS A 305 -3.74 24.39 -4.66
C LYS A 305 -2.69 23.45 -5.26
N ALA A 306 -2.19 22.52 -4.46
CA ALA A 306 -1.20 21.57 -4.95
C ALA A 306 -1.77 20.73 -6.11
N SER A 307 -0.90 20.42 -7.07
CA SER A 307 -1.24 19.53 -8.18
C SER A 307 -0.67 18.15 -7.94
N TRP A 308 -1.52 17.13 -8.07
CA TRP A 308 -1.15 15.72 -7.94
C TRP A 308 -1.22 15.05 -9.31
N LEU A 309 -0.33 14.10 -9.55
CA LEU A 309 -0.46 13.17 -10.68
C LEU A 309 -0.98 11.82 -10.19
N ASP A 310 -1.75 11.15 -11.03
CA ASP A 310 -1.98 9.71 -10.86
C ASP A 310 -0.77 8.89 -11.31
N GLU A 311 -0.85 7.57 -11.18
CA GLU A 311 0.18 6.62 -11.61
C GLU A 311 0.48 6.65 -13.12
N THR A 312 -0.31 7.33 -13.95
CA THR A 312 -0.11 7.47 -15.40
C THR A 312 0.49 8.83 -15.80
N GLY A 313 0.74 9.70 -14.82
CA GLY A 313 1.21 11.06 -15.05
C GLY A 313 0.12 12.02 -15.52
N THR A 314 -1.15 11.73 -15.25
CA THR A 314 -2.28 12.65 -15.54
C THR A 314 -2.63 13.48 -14.31
N ILE A 315 -3.01 14.75 -14.51
CA ILE A 315 -3.44 15.64 -13.41
C ILE A 315 -4.70 15.04 -12.77
N LYS A 316 -4.63 14.81 -11.46
CA LYS A 316 -5.78 14.39 -10.66
C LYS A 316 -6.56 15.64 -10.25
N GLU A 317 -7.71 15.87 -10.90
CA GLU A 317 -8.53 17.09 -10.74
C GLU A 317 -9.17 17.21 -9.35
N SER A 318 -9.43 16.08 -8.67
CA SER A 318 -9.93 16.00 -7.30
C SER A 318 -9.31 14.78 -6.61
N VAL A 319 -8.75 14.97 -5.41
CA VAL A 319 -8.02 13.91 -4.69
C VAL A 319 -8.86 13.41 -3.53
N ALA A 320 -9.45 12.24 -3.70
CA ALA A 320 -9.94 11.46 -2.57
C ALA A 320 -8.75 10.74 -1.90
N LYS A 321 -8.70 10.83 -0.58
CA LYS A 321 -7.70 10.21 0.30
C LYS A 321 -8.39 9.13 1.14
N VAL A 322 -7.85 7.92 1.17
CA VAL A 322 -8.37 6.82 2.01
C VAL A 322 -7.66 6.87 3.35
N SER A 323 -8.43 6.87 4.43
CA SER A 323 -7.90 6.96 5.81
C SER A 323 -7.94 5.64 6.56
N MET A 324 -8.74 4.68 6.09
CA MET A 324 -8.86 3.37 6.73
C MET A 324 -7.86 2.37 6.13
N ALA A 325 -7.12 1.70 7.01
CA ALA A 325 -6.17 0.67 6.59
C ALA A 325 -6.87 -0.63 6.19
N THR A 326 -6.21 -1.44 5.34
CA THR A 326 -6.71 -2.74 4.88
C THR A 326 -7.09 -3.69 6.02
N PHE A 327 -6.26 -3.80 7.06
CA PHE A 327 -6.54 -4.65 8.22
C PHE A 327 -7.72 -4.16 9.06
N GLN A 328 -7.90 -2.85 9.17
CA GLN A 328 -9.05 -2.28 9.86
C GLN A 328 -10.33 -2.57 9.08
N MET A 329 -10.29 -2.49 7.74
CA MET A 329 -11.40 -2.91 6.90
C MET A 329 -11.69 -4.41 7.10
N LYS A 330 -10.66 -5.27 7.03
CA LYS A 330 -10.78 -6.72 7.26
C LYS A 330 -11.38 -7.07 8.60
N HIS A 331 -10.97 -6.38 9.67
CA HIS A 331 -11.53 -6.59 11.00
C HIS A 331 -13.02 -6.24 11.08
N LEU A 332 -13.46 -5.23 10.31
CA LEU A 332 -14.86 -4.80 10.28
C LEU A 332 -15.73 -5.68 9.37
N THR A 333 -15.19 -6.15 8.24
CA THR A 333 -15.95 -6.92 7.23
C THR A 333 -15.77 -8.44 7.37
N GLY A 334 -14.75 -8.89 8.11
CA GLY A 334 -14.33 -10.28 8.22
C GLY A 334 -13.43 -10.76 7.07
N THR A 335 -13.18 -9.96 6.04
CA THR A 335 -12.48 -10.37 4.82
C THR A 335 -11.62 -9.25 4.22
N PHE A 336 -10.49 -9.62 3.60
CA PHE A 336 -9.69 -8.70 2.80
C PHE A 336 -10.35 -8.32 1.47
N GLU A 337 -11.26 -9.16 0.96
CA GLU A 337 -12.00 -8.88 -0.27
C GLU A 337 -13.10 -7.86 0.00
N SER A 338 -12.71 -6.59 0.03
CA SER A 338 -13.62 -5.46 0.21
C SER A 338 -13.32 -4.40 -0.85
N LYS A 339 -14.35 -3.86 -1.48
CA LYS A 339 -14.25 -2.76 -2.45
C LYS A 339 -15.28 -1.69 -2.14
N MET A 340 -14.86 -0.43 -2.25
CA MET A 340 -15.76 0.72 -2.18
C MET A 340 -15.76 1.43 -3.52
N VAL A 341 -16.93 1.76 -4.05
CA VAL A 341 -17.09 2.67 -5.18
C VAL A 341 -17.86 3.89 -4.72
N PHE A 342 -17.52 5.06 -5.25
CA PHE A 342 -18.24 6.30 -5.03
C PHE A 342 -18.09 7.17 -6.27
N ARG A 343 -18.89 8.22 -6.36
CA ARG A 343 -18.79 9.24 -7.40
C ARG A 343 -17.93 10.39 -6.91
N ASN A 344 -16.96 10.79 -7.72
CA ASN A 344 -16.28 12.07 -7.58
C ASN A 344 -17.16 13.12 -8.29
N ASP A 345 -17.89 13.96 -7.55
CA ASP A 345 -18.85 14.88 -8.18
C ASP A 345 -18.16 16.01 -8.95
N VAL A 346 -16.93 16.37 -8.57
CA VAL A 346 -16.12 17.38 -9.27
C VAL A 346 -15.89 17.00 -10.73
N THR A 347 -15.55 15.73 -10.97
CA THR A 347 -15.26 15.20 -12.32
C THR A 347 -16.46 14.51 -12.96
N GLY A 348 -17.42 14.05 -12.15
CA GLY A 348 -18.57 13.25 -12.57
C GLY A 348 -18.28 11.75 -12.74
N ASN A 349 -17.05 11.31 -12.50
CA ASN A 349 -16.60 9.92 -12.68
C ASN A 349 -16.88 9.03 -11.47
N LEU A 350 -16.78 7.72 -11.67
CA LEU A 350 -16.69 6.76 -10.58
C LEU A 350 -15.25 6.63 -10.11
N SER A 351 -15.06 6.66 -8.80
CA SER A 351 -13.82 6.33 -8.10
C SER A 351 -14.02 5.09 -7.26
N PHE A 352 -13.02 4.25 -7.13
CA PHE A 352 -13.09 3.07 -6.28
C PHE A 352 -11.79 2.82 -5.52
N VAL A 353 -11.93 2.06 -4.44
CA VAL A 353 -10.85 1.60 -3.57
C VAL A 353 -10.97 0.08 -3.48
N ASP A 354 -9.87 -0.61 -3.76
CA ASP A 354 -9.75 -2.06 -3.59
C ASP A 354 -8.90 -2.36 -2.36
N PHE A 355 -9.56 -2.62 -1.23
CA PHE A 355 -8.86 -2.90 0.02
C PHE A 355 -8.10 -4.24 -0.05
N GLY A 356 -8.51 -5.15 -0.95
CA GLY A 356 -7.87 -6.44 -1.18
C GLY A 356 -6.51 -6.34 -1.89
N ASN A 357 -6.18 -5.20 -2.49
CA ASN A 357 -4.87 -5.02 -3.11
C ASN A 357 -3.75 -4.74 -2.11
N GLY A 358 -4.06 -4.49 -0.83
CA GLY A 358 -3.05 -4.21 0.21
C GLY A 358 -2.42 -2.82 0.14
N VAL A 359 -2.71 -2.05 -0.92
CA VAL A 359 -2.42 -0.62 -1.02
C VAL A 359 -3.74 0.14 -1.07
N ASN A 360 -3.91 1.09 -0.16
CA ASN A 360 -5.11 1.94 -0.11
C ASN A 360 -4.96 3.13 -1.07
N SER A 361 -5.07 2.86 -2.37
CA SER A 361 -5.12 3.90 -3.42
C SER A 361 -6.57 4.14 -3.88
N VAL A 362 -6.83 5.36 -4.38
CA VAL A 362 -8.11 5.68 -5.04
C VAL A 362 -7.91 5.70 -6.53
N ILE A 363 -8.59 4.77 -7.20
CA ILE A 363 -8.57 4.63 -8.66
C ILE A 363 -9.82 5.30 -9.23
N GLU A 364 -9.63 6.27 -10.11
CA GLU A 364 -10.74 6.97 -10.77
C GLU A 364 -10.91 6.47 -12.21
N ILE A 365 -12.10 5.98 -12.53
CA ILE A 365 -12.45 5.51 -13.88
C ILE A 365 -12.88 6.73 -14.70
N LYS A 366 -11.94 7.24 -15.51
CA LYS A 366 -12.21 8.38 -16.40
C LYS A 366 -13.26 8.02 -17.46
N ASP A 367 -14.33 8.79 -17.51
CA ASP A 367 -15.37 8.66 -18.52
C ASP A 367 -15.90 10.03 -18.98
N THR A 368 -16.72 10.01 -20.02
CA THR A 368 -17.58 11.11 -20.49
C THR A 368 -19.02 10.99 -19.96
N LEU A 369 -19.34 9.90 -19.28
CA LEU A 369 -20.65 9.64 -18.68
C LEU A 369 -20.70 10.15 -17.23
N HIS A 370 -21.72 10.94 -16.91
CA HIS A 370 -22.04 11.26 -15.52
C HIS A 370 -22.65 10.03 -14.82
N ALA A 371 -21.93 9.46 -13.86
CA ALA A 371 -22.33 8.24 -13.18
C ALA A 371 -22.93 8.52 -11.80
N TYR A 372 -24.13 8.01 -11.54
CA TYR A 372 -24.88 8.15 -10.29
C TYR A 372 -25.36 6.79 -9.79
N HIS A 373 -25.58 6.67 -8.48
CA HIS A 373 -26.12 5.47 -7.83
C HIS A 373 -25.36 4.19 -8.22
N PRO A 374 -24.03 4.13 -8.01
CA PRO A 374 -23.27 2.93 -8.30
C PRO A 374 -23.63 1.81 -7.31
N ASP A 375 -23.66 0.57 -7.80
CA ASP A 375 -23.86 -0.64 -7.00
C ASP A 375 -22.91 -1.74 -7.49
N ILE A 376 -22.31 -2.49 -6.57
CA ILE A 376 -21.25 -3.46 -6.86
C ILE A 376 -21.84 -4.87 -7.02
N SER A 377 -21.35 -5.62 -8.01
CA SER A 377 -21.80 -6.99 -8.27
C SER A 377 -21.49 -7.94 -7.09
N PRO A 378 -22.25 -9.04 -6.92
CA PRO A 378 -22.04 -9.97 -5.80
C PRO A 378 -20.64 -10.59 -5.72
N ASP A 379 -19.88 -10.60 -6.82
CA ASP A 379 -18.50 -11.08 -6.92
C ASP A 379 -17.45 -9.95 -6.84
N GLY A 380 -17.86 -8.70 -6.63
CA GLY A 380 -16.96 -7.54 -6.51
C GLY A 380 -16.29 -7.09 -7.82
N LYS A 381 -16.57 -7.73 -8.96
CA LYS A 381 -15.83 -7.51 -10.23
C LYS A 381 -16.44 -6.46 -11.14
N ARG A 382 -17.69 -6.05 -10.91
CA ARG A 382 -18.42 -5.14 -11.79
C ARG A 382 -19.15 -4.08 -10.98
N VAL A 383 -19.38 -2.94 -11.62
CA VAL A 383 -20.23 -1.88 -11.10
C VAL A 383 -21.37 -1.59 -12.09
N VAL A 384 -22.58 -1.48 -11.56
CA VAL A 384 -23.74 -0.96 -12.29
C VAL A 384 -24.01 0.46 -11.81
N PHE A 385 -24.39 1.38 -12.69
CA PHE A 385 -24.71 2.77 -12.35
C PHE A 385 -25.71 3.34 -13.36
N CYS A 386 -26.28 4.51 -13.05
CA CYS A 386 -27.14 5.24 -13.98
C CYS A 386 -26.69 6.68 -14.23
N THR A 387 -27.38 7.38 -15.15
CA THR A 387 -27.10 8.79 -15.47
C THR A 387 -28.04 9.79 -14.81
N GLY A 388 -29.11 9.33 -14.14
CA GLY A 388 -30.08 10.17 -13.43
C GLY A 388 -29.85 10.21 -11.92
N VAL A 389 -30.32 11.29 -11.28
CA VAL A 389 -30.19 11.55 -9.83
C VAL A 389 -31.50 11.27 -9.10
N GLU A 390 -31.42 10.82 -7.84
CA GLU A 390 -32.61 10.62 -7.01
C GLU A 390 -33.33 11.95 -6.76
N GLY A 391 -34.66 11.91 -6.75
CA GLY A 391 -35.52 13.08 -6.59
C GLY A 391 -35.72 13.90 -7.87
N VAL A 392 -34.96 13.67 -8.94
CA VAL A 392 -35.03 14.44 -10.19
C VAL A 392 -35.73 13.64 -11.29
N ALA A 393 -36.79 14.21 -11.85
CA ALA A 393 -37.45 13.63 -13.02
C ALA A 393 -36.65 13.92 -14.30
N GLY A 394 -36.41 12.90 -15.12
CA GLY A 394 -35.69 13.05 -16.37
C GLY A 394 -35.27 11.72 -16.99
N PRO A 395 -34.70 11.74 -18.19
CA PRO A 395 -34.15 10.54 -18.82
C PRO A 395 -32.90 10.05 -18.07
N SER A 396 -32.82 8.74 -17.90
CA SER A 396 -31.72 8.05 -17.26
C SER A 396 -31.43 6.74 -18.01
N SER A 397 -30.16 6.41 -18.14
CA SER A 397 -29.69 5.16 -18.73
C SER A 397 -28.87 4.37 -17.71
N VAL A 398 -29.00 3.04 -17.73
CA VAL A 398 -28.23 2.12 -16.88
C VAL A 398 -27.09 1.50 -17.67
N TYR A 399 -25.94 1.38 -17.03
CA TYR A 399 -24.72 0.82 -17.58
C TYR A 399 -24.06 -0.14 -16.59
N VAL A 400 -23.37 -1.16 -17.10
CA VAL A 400 -22.48 -2.04 -16.35
C VAL A 400 -21.09 -1.98 -16.95
N ARG A 401 -20.05 -1.98 -16.12
CA ARG A 401 -18.65 -2.14 -16.54
C ARG A 401 -17.87 -2.98 -15.53
N ASN A 402 -16.66 -3.36 -15.88
CA ASN A 402 -15.71 -3.95 -14.94
C ASN A 402 -15.25 -2.90 -13.92
N LEU A 403 -15.11 -3.32 -12.67
CA LEU A 403 -14.62 -2.49 -11.57
C LEU A 403 -13.10 -2.70 -11.43
N ASP A 404 -12.38 -2.16 -12.42
CA ASP A 404 -10.92 -2.19 -12.55
C ASP A 404 -10.41 -0.81 -13.02
N ALA A 405 -9.09 -0.60 -13.03
CA ALA A 405 -8.50 0.69 -13.39
C ALA A 405 -8.82 1.15 -14.82
N THR A 406 -9.13 0.22 -15.72
CA THR A 406 -9.49 0.55 -17.11
C THR A 406 -10.97 0.88 -17.29
N GLY A 407 -11.83 0.48 -16.35
CA GLY A 407 -13.28 0.58 -16.47
C GLY A 407 -13.82 -0.15 -17.70
N SER A 408 -13.15 -1.23 -18.12
CA SER A 408 -13.42 -1.92 -19.38
C SER A 408 -14.80 -2.61 -19.42
N GLY A 409 -15.20 -3.06 -20.61
CA GLY A 409 -16.42 -3.86 -20.76
C GLY A 409 -17.71 -3.09 -20.50
N LEU A 410 -17.75 -1.79 -20.82
CA LEU A 410 -18.94 -0.95 -20.68
C LEU A 410 -20.08 -1.44 -21.59
N VAL A 411 -21.23 -1.74 -20.99
CA VAL A 411 -22.45 -2.17 -21.68
C VAL A 411 -23.63 -1.36 -21.18
N LYS A 412 -24.43 -0.86 -22.12
CA LYS A 412 -25.68 -0.11 -21.85
C LYS A 412 -26.89 -1.05 -21.85
N LEU A 413 -27.84 -0.83 -20.94
CA LEU A 413 -29.16 -1.44 -21.01
C LEU A 413 -30.02 -0.72 -22.06
N ASP A 414 -30.51 -1.45 -23.05
CA ASP A 414 -31.29 -0.90 -24.17
C ASP A 414 -32.78 -0.79 -23.81
N VAL A 415 -33.13 0.22 -23.01
CA VAL A 415 -34.49 0.59 -22.64
C VAL A 415 -34.66 2.11 -22.65
N GLU A 416 -35.90 2.58 -22.76
CA GLU A 416 -36.20 4.03 -22.84
C GLU A 416 -35.76 4.80 -21.59
N ASN A 417 -36.04 4.27 -20.39
CA ASN A 417 -35.65 4.89 -19.14
C ASN A 417 -35.30 3.84 -18.08
N ALA A 418 -34.17 4.02 -17.41
CA ALA A 418 -33.73 3.19 -16.29
C ALA A 418 -32.87 4.00 -15.31
N ALA A 419 -33.21 3.94 -14.03
CA ALA A 419 -32.52 4.65 -12.96
C ALA A 419 -32.34 3.79 -11.71
N ILE A 420 -31.39 4.20 -10.85
CA ILE A 420 -31.06 3.64 -9.54
C ILE A 420 -30.97 2.10 -9.58
N PRO A 421 -30.02 1.55 -10.36
CA PRO A 421 -29.88 0.12 -10.52
C PRO A 421 -29.32 -0.53 -9.25
N ARG A 422 -29.74 -1.77 -8.98
CA ARG A 422 -29.22 -2.61 -7.88
C ARG A 422 -29.00 -4.04 -8.35
N TRP A 423 -27.88 -4.63 -7.96
CA TRP A 423 -27.59 -6.04 -8.15
C TRP A 423 -28.48 -6.92 -7.26
N ARG A 424 -28.82 -8.08 -7.80
CA ARG A 424 -29.60 -9.09 -7.08
C ARG A 424 -29.17 -10.49 -7.49
N LEU A 425 -28.91 -11.33 -6.50
CA LEU A 425 -28.74 -12.77 -6.67
C LEU A 425 -30.13 -13.45 -6.68
N LEU A 426 -30.38 -14.25 -7.70
CA LEU A 426 -31.61 -15.03 -7.85
C LEU A 426 -31.48 -16.39 -7.15
N GLU A 427 -32.60 -17.03 -6.86
CA GLU A 427 -32.65 -18.35 -6.17
C GLU A 427 -31.89 -19.45 -6.91
N ASN A 428 -31.74 -19.34 -8.24
CA ASN A 428 -30.98 -20.27 -9.07
C ASN A 428 -29.48 -19.95 -9.15
N GLY A 429 -29.01 -18.92 -8.42
CA GLY A 429 -27.62 -18.47 -8.43
C GLY A 429 -27.28 -17.47 -9.53
N ASP A 430 -28.20 -17.17 -10.45
CA ASP A 430 -27.96 -16.17 -11.51
C ASP A 430 -27.98 -14.76 -10.94
N THR A 431 -27.25 -13.84 -11.59
CA THR A 431 -27.29 -12.42 -11.25
C THR A 431 -28.29 -11.68 -12.13
N SER A 432 -28.93 -10.67 -11.52
CA SER A 432 -29.84 -9.76 -12.20
C SER A 432 -29.67 -8.35 -11.67
N ILE A 433 -30.14 -7.38 -12.45
CA ILE A 433 -30.17 -5.98 -12.08
C ILE A 433 -31.63 -5.56 -11.96
N VAL A 434 -31.99 -5.01 -10.82
CA VAL A 434 -33.27 -4.35 -10.58
C VAL A 434 -33.09 -2.86 -10.83
N TYR A 435 -34.02 -2.23 -11.55
CA TYR A 435 -34.00 -0.79 -11.84
C TYR A 435 -35.41 -0.23 -11.86
N VAL A 436 -35.52 1.10 -11.79
CA VAL A 436 -36.82 1.80 -11.85
C VAL A 436 -36.93 2.68 -13.08
N THR A 437 -38.16 2.94 -13.53
CA THR A 437 -38.44 3.81 -14.69
C THR A 437 -38.40 5.30 -14.36
N SER A 438 -38.28 5.68 -13.08
CA SER A 438 -38.20 7.07 -12.64
C SER A 438 -37.47 7.18 -11.30
N ALA A 439 -36.58 8.16 -11.19
CA ALA A 439 -35.93 8.55 -9.94
C ALA A 439 -36.66 9.71 -9.23
N GLY A 440 -37.78 10.18 -9.77
CA GLY A 440 -38.46 11.39 -9.31
C GLY A 440 -39.22 11.25 -7.98
N ASN A 441 -39.87 12.35 -7.58
CA ASN A 441 -40.66 12.45 -6.35
C ASN A 441 -41.80 11.41 -6.28
N ASN A 442 -41.96 10.75 -5.12
CA ASN A 442 -42.95 9.70 -4.88
C ASN A 442 -44.14 10.13 -3.99
N LYS A 443 -44.38 11.44 -3.81
CA LYS A 443 -45.45 11.95 -2.94
C LYS A 443 -46.86 11.69 -3.48
N ASP A 444 -47.06 11.91 -4.77
CA ASP A 444 -48.37 11.72 -5.41
C ASP A 444 -48.62 10.24 -5.72
N ASN A 445 -49.81 9.74 -5.39
CA ASN A 445 -50.12 8.31 -5.52
C ASN A 445 -50.27 7.87 -6.98
N ASP A 446 -50.93 8.68 -7.81
CA ASP A 446 -51.22 8.32 -9.20
C ASP A 446 -49.95 8.41 -10.05
N ALA A 447 -49.15 9.47 -9.84
CA ALA A 447 -47.85 9.61 -10.47
C ALA A 447 -46.88 8.48 -10.08
N PHE A 448 -46.88 8.07 -8.80
CA PHE A 448 -46.07 6.93 -8.35
C PHE A 448 -46.55 5.62 -8.98
N ALA A 449 -47.86 5.36 -9.00
CA ALA A 449 -48.43 4.14 -9.59
C ALA A 449 -48.18 4.03 -11.11
N ALA A 450 -48.00 5.15 -11.81
CA ALA A 450 -47.64 5.18 -13.23
C ALA A 450 -46.15 4.82 -13.51
N THR A 451 -45.30 4.80 -12.49
CA THR A 451 -43.92 4.32 -12.59
C THR A 451 -43.84 2.80 -12.36
N SER A 452 -42.69 2.19 -12.57
CA SER A 452 -42.53 0.74 -12.41
C SER A 452 -41.12 0.33 -12.02
N THR A 453 -41.02 -0.86 -11.42
CA THR A 453 -39.76 -1.54 -11.10
C THR A 453 -39.59 -2.74 -12.01
N TRP A 454 -38.40 -2.88 -12.58
CA TRP A 454 -38.04 -3.88 -13.56
C TRP A 454 -36.84 -4.69 -13.10
N GLN A 455 -36.70 -5.89 -13.64
CA GLN A 455 -35.57 -6.77 -13.42
C GLN A 455 -35.06 -7.29 -14.76
N VAL A 456 -33.74 -7.31 -14.95
CA VAL A 456 -33.09 -7.83 -16.15
C VAL A 456 -31.95 -8.78 -15.76
N PRO A 457 -31.87 -10.01 -16.30
CA PRO A 457 -30.72 -10.88 -16.09
C PRO A 457 -29.44 -10.26 -16.65
N PHE A 458 -28.30 -10.50 -16.01
CA PHE A 458 -27.00 -10.06 -16.53
C PHE A 458 -26.00 -11.21 -16.51
N ASN A 459 -25.75 -11.82 -17.67
CA ASN A 459 -24.92 -13.02 -17.79
C ASN A 459 -23.85 -12.82 -18.87
N ASN A 460 -22.63 -13.29 -18.60
CA ASN A 460 -21.49 -13.21 -19.53
C ASN A 460 -21.27 -11.80 -20.11
N GLY A 461 -21.41 -10.77 -19.26
CA GLY A 461 -21.21 -9.38 -19.65
C GLY A 461 -22.31 -8.78 -20.51
N LYS A 462 -23.52 -9.36 -20.55
CA LYS A 462 -24.63 -8.88 -21.39
C LYS A 462 -25.94 -8.83 -20.61
N PHE A 463 -26.74 -7.80 -20.90
CA PHE A 463 -28.13 -7.74 -20.46
C PHE A 463 -28.99 -8.75 -21.22
N GLY A 464 -29.86 -9.45 -20.49
CA GLY A 464 -30.92 -10.27 -21.04
C GLY A 464 -32.19 -9.46 -21.32
N THR A 465 -33.34 -10.14 -21.34
CA THR A 465 -34.65 -9.50 -21.55
C THR A 465 -35.19 -8.91 -20.25
N PRO A 466 -35.48 -7.58 -20.18
CA PRO A 466 -36.09 -6.97 -19.02
C PRO A 466 -37.53 -7.46 -18.78
N LYS A 467 -37.91 -7.57 -17.52
CA LYS A 467 -39.27 -7.93 -17.08
C LYS A 467 -39.72 -7.01 -15.96
N GLN A 468 -40.91 -6.43 -16.10
CA GLN A 468 -41.55 -5.68 -15.02
C GLN A 468 -41.89 -6.61 -13.85
N ILE A 469 -41.57 -6.18 -12.64
CA ILE A 469 -41.82 -6.94 -11.41
C ILE A 469 -42.76 -6.21 -10.44
N LEU A 470 -42.84 -4.87 -10.48
CA LEU A 470 -43.73 -4.07 -9.63
C LEU A 470 -44.27 -2.86 -10.40
N ASP A 471 -45.51 -2.48 -10.09
CA ASP A 471 -45.99 -1.11 -10.28
C ASP A 471 -45.43 -0.22 -9.15
N GLY A 472 -45.03 1.00 -9.49
CA GLY A 472 -44.26 1.90 -8.62
C GLY A 472 -42.74 1.74 -8.74
N ALA A 473 -42.01 2.85 -8.57
CA ALA A 473 -40.55 2.93 -8.59
C ALA A 473 -39.96 2.59 -7.21
N PHE A 474 -39.80 1.29 -6.92
CA PHE A 474 -39.23 0.78 -5.67
C PHE A 474 -37.70 0.73 -5.69
N HIS A 475 -37.06 1.90 -5.71
CA HIS A 475 -35.60 2.01 -5.84
C HIS A 475 -34.82 1.74 -4.55
N GLY A 476 -35.46 1.64 -3.38
CA GLY A 476 -34.79 1.28 -2.13
C GLY A 476 -34.50 -0.21 -1.99
N GLY A 477 -35.01 -1.03 -2.91
CA GLY A 477 -34.70 -2.45 -3.01
C GLY A 477 -35.92 -3.36 -2.85
N VAL A 478 -35.74 -4.61 -3.30
CA VAL A 478 -36.71 -5.70 -3.19
C VAL A 478 -36.05 -6.85 -2.46
N SER A 479 -36.67 -7.36 -1.39
CA SER A 479 -36.10 -8.41 -0.56
C SER A 479 -35.88 -9.72 -1.31
N LEU A 480 -34.86 -10.48 -0.88
CA LEU A 480 -34.51 -11.76 -1.48
C LEU A 480 -35.68 -12.76 -1.43
N ASP A 481 -36.37 -12.83 -0.30
CA ASP A 481 -37.56 -13.66 -0.05
C ASP A 481 -38.84 -13.16 -0.75
N LYS A 482 -38.75 -12.03 -1.46
CA LYS A 482 -39.84 -11.38 -2.18
C LYS A 482 -41.03 -11.06 -1.28
N GLN A 483 -40.78 -10.74 -0.01
CA GLN A 483 -41.80 -10.32 0.94
C GLN A 483 -41.94 -8.80 1.07
N LEU A 484 -40.91 -8.02 0.72
CA LEU A 484 -40.87 -6.58 0.94
C LEU A 484 -40.19 -5.85 -0.22
N ALA A 485 -40.72 -4.69 -0.59
CA ALA A 485 -40.08 -3.73 -1.46
C ALA A 485 -40.25 -2.33 -0.86
N VAL A 486 -39.20 -1.51 -0.89
CA VAL A 486 -39.20 -0.19 -0.25
C VAL A 486 -38.65 0.90 -1.16
N THR A 487 -39.02 2.13 -0.89
CA THR A 487 -38.54 3.33 -1.58
C THR A 487 -38.77 4.57 -0.75
N GLY A 488 -37.97 5.60 -0.97
CA GLY A 488 -38.21 6.90 -0.40
C GLY A 488 -37.36 7.98 -1.04
N ALA A 489 -37.99 8.72 -1.95
CA ALA A 489 -37.50 10.01 -2.46
C ALA A 489 -38.18 11.21 -1.75
N ARG A 490 -39.33 10.98 -1.09
CA ARG A 490 -40.07 11.98 -0.30
C ARG A 490 -40.90 11.32 0.80
N LEU A 491 -41.62 10.25 0.48
CA LEU A 491 -42.36 9.41 1.41
C LEU A 491 -41.70 8.04 1.49
N LEU A 492 -41.57 7.47 2.68
CA LEU A 492 -41.18 6.07 2.84
C LEU A 492 -42.35 5.16 2.46
N ARG A 493 -42.30 4.59 1.26
CA ARG A 493 -43.32 3.63 0.77
C ARG A 493 -42.78 2.21 0.88
N ALA A 494 -43.66 1.30 1.25
CA ALA A 494 -43.36 -0.12 1.29
C ALA A 494 -44.50 -0.92 0.65
N LYS A 495 -44.15 -1.89 -0.19
CA LYS A 495 -45.07 -2.92 -0.66
C LYS A 495 -44.76 -4.21 0.09
N MET A 496 -45.76 -4.77 0.77
CA MET A 496 -45.62 -5.99 1.57
C MET A 496 -46.41 -7.13 0.96
N ALA A 497 -45.80 -8.32 0.90
CA ALA A 497 -46.49 -9.56 0.55
C ALA A 497 -47.67 -9.85 1.49
N THR A 498 -48.64 -10.61 0.99
CA THR A 498 -49.76 -11.13 1.81
C THR A 498 -49.59 -12.63 1.98
N SER A 499 -50.32 -13.26 2.93
CA SER A 499 -50.22 -14.70 3.21
C SER A 499 -50.46 -15.61 1.99
N SER A 500 -50.99 -15.08 0.89
CA SER A 500 -51.26 -15.79 -0.37
C SER A 500 -50.48 -15.27 -1.59
N LYS A 501 -49.66 -14.22 -1.48
CA LYS A 501 -49.02 -13.56 -2.63
C LYS A 501 -47.64 -13.00 -2.30
N MET A 502 -46.67 -13.21 -3.21
CA MET A 502 -45.37 -12.52 -3.20
C MET A 502 -45.55 -10.99 -3.32
N VAL A 503 -44.51 -10.23 -2.97
CA VAL A 503 -44.52 -8.75 -2.98
C VAL A 503 -44.96 -8.16 -4.32
N PHE A 504 -44.75 -8.85 -5.44
CA PHE A 504 -45.21 -8.43 -6.77
C PHE A 504 -46.72 -8.21 -6.89
N HIS A 505 -47.51 -8.75 -5.95
CA HIS A 505 -48.95 -8.52 -5.82
C HIS A 505 -49.34 -8.16 -4.38
N GLY A 506 -48.42 -7.52 -3.66
CA GLY A 506 -48.57 -7.10 -2.26
C GLY A 506 -49.43 -5.85 -2.07
N ILE A 507 -49.51 -5.40 -0.82
CA ILE A 507 -50.26 -4.21 -0.41
C ILE A 507 -49.28 -3.03 -0.27
N ASP A 508 -49.62 -1.92 -0.91
CA ASP A 508 -48.89 -0.66 -0.76
C ASP A 508 -49.23 0.03 0.56
N SER A 509 -48.20 0.54 1.22
CA SER A 509 -48.30 1.26 2.49
C SER A 509 -47.32 2.42 2.52
N VAL A 510 -47.68 3.46 3.27
CA VAL A 510 -46.78 4.57 3.61
C VAL A 510 -46.37 4.38 5.07
N TRP A 511 -45.07 4.24 5.29
CA TRP A 511 -44.46 4.09 6.62
C TRP A 511 -44.07 5.44 7.21
N TYR A 512 -43.47 5.42 8.40
CA TYR A 512 -42.94 6.60 9.10
C TYR A 512 -43.97 7.73 9.29
N ASN A 513 -45.24 7.37 9.52
CA ASN A 513 -46.36 8.30 9.68
C ASN A 513 -46.55 9.29 8.51
N GLY A 514 -46.02 8.99 7.32
CA GLY A 514 -46.06 9.88 6.16
C GLY A 514 -45.16 11.12 6.30
N GLU A 515 -44.27 11.15 7.30
CA GLU A 515 -43.22 12.16 7.39
C GLU A 515 -42.18 11.97 6.29
N GLN A 516 -41.41 13.03 6.04
CA GLN A 516 -40.45 13.03 4.94
C GLN A 516 -39.28 12.08 5.23
N ALA A 517 -38.98 11.22 4.26
CA ALA A 517 -37.86 10.28 4.29
C ALA A 517 -37.19 10.17 2.91
N CYS A 518 -35.86 10.07 2.92
CA CYS A 518 -34.99 10.01 1.73
C CYS A 518 -33.88 8.93 1.91
N ASN A 519 -33.14 8.61 0.85
CA ASN A 519 -31.98 7.69 0.86
C ASN A 519 -32.33 6.31 1.44
N VAL A 520 -33.44 5.76 0.98
CA VAL A 520 -33.96 4.49 1.48
C VAL A 520 -33.17 3.33 0.89
N SER A 521 -32.69 2.43 1.75
CA SER A 521 -31.96 1.22 1.36
C SER A 521 -32.45 0.00 2.14
N LEU A 522 -32.64 -1.12 1.45
CA LEU A 522 -33.08 -2.39 2.03
C LEU A 522 -31.89 -3.32 2.28
N ALA A 523 -31.81 -3.89 3.49
CA ALA A 523 -30.73 -4.79 3.86
C ALA A 523 -30.72 -6.06 3.00
N ASN A 524 -29.52 -6.52 2.61
CA ASN A 524 -29.31 -7.72 1.79
C ASN A 524 -28.77 -8.92 2.58
N ASP A 525 -28.87 -8.85 3.91
CA ASP A 525 -28.53 -9.89 4.90
C ASP A 525 -29.71 -10.85 5.20
N GLY A 526 -30.87 -10.63 4.56
CA GLY A 526 -32.10 -11.40 4.80
C GLY A 526 -32.94 -10.92 6.00
N SER A 527 -32.48 -9.90 6.73
CA SER A 527 -33.23 -9.31 7.85
C SER A 527 -34.43 -8.46 7.42
N ASN A 528 -34.47 -8.06 6.14
CA ASN A 528 -35.49 -7.17 5.57
C ASN A 528 -35.64 -5.85 6.35
N ARG A 529 -34.53 -5.35 6.91
CA ARG A 529 -34.47 -4.05 7.58
C ARG A 529 -34.33 -2.93 6.56
N THR A 530 -34.94 -1.79 6.85
CA THR A 530 -34.94 -0.62 5.97
C THR A 530 -34.19 0.52 6.63
N LEU A 531 -33.13 0.98 5.98
CA LEU A 531 -32.33 2.15 6.32
C LEU A 531 -32.89 3.38 5.62
N PHE A 532 -32.89 4.54 6.27
CA PHE A 532 -33.29 5.81 5.66
C PHE A 532 -32.83 7.02 6.48
N LEU A 533 -32.91 8.19 5.85
CA LEU A 533 -32.70 9.50 6.47
C LEU A 533 -34.01 10.28 6.60
N ASP A 534 -34.13 11.08 7.65
CA ASP A 534 -35.31 11.91 7.91
C ASP A 534 -34.99 13.39 8.17
N PHE A 535 -36.03 14.21 8.21
CA PHE A 535 -35.92 15.67 8.30
C PHE A 535 -36.01 16.21 9.73
N GLY A 536 -35.64 15.38 10.72
CA GLY A 536 -35.80 15.69 12.13
C GLY A 536 -37.25 15.90 12.49
N GLY A 537 -38.14 15.01 12.04
CA GLY A 537 -39.57 15.11 12.25
C GLY A 537 -40.02 14.64 13.64
N LYS A 538 -41.33 14.68 13.93
CA LYS A 538 -41.85 14.30 15.25
C LYS A 538 -41.61 12.82 15.53
N THR A 539 -41.83 11.97 14.52
CA THR A 539 -41.73 10.51 14.65
C THR A 539 -40.33 10.08 15.08
N GLY A 540 -39.29 10.61 14.43
CA GLY A 540 -37.90 10.27 14.78
C GLY A 540 -37.43 10.89 16.09
N ARG A 541 -37.83 12.14 16.40
CA ARG A 541 -37.52 12.78 17.69
C ARG A 541 -38.14 12.06 18.87
N ASP A 542 -39.38 11.59 18.73
CA ASP A 542 -40.05 10.78 19.75
C ASP A 542 -39.33 9.44 19.97
N PHE A 543 -38.84 8.82 18.88
CA PHE A 543 -38.10 7.56 18.96
C PHE A 543 -36.74 7.69 19.63
N VAL A 544 -35.96 8.73 19.27
CA VAL A 544 -34.62 8.96 19.84
C VAL A 544 -34.71 9.63 21.24
N GLY A 545 -35.80 10.33 21.53
CA GLY A 545 -36.00 11.03 22.81
C GLY A 545 -35.34 12.42 22.88
N GLN A 546 -34.86 12.96 21.76
CA GLN A 546 -34.25 14.29 21.67
C GLN A 546 -34.53 14.98 20.34
N ASN A 547 -34.40 16.31 20.32
CA ASN A 547 -34.44 17.09 19.08
C ASN A 547 -33.13 16.93 18.30
N TYR A 548 -33.23 16.90 16.98
CA TYR A 548 -32.11 16.90 16.04
C TYR A 548 -32.55 17.52 14.70
N ARG A 549 -31.59 17.94 13.87
CA ARG A 549 -31.79 18.59 12.57
C ARG A 549 -31.93 17.57 11.44
N THR A 550 -32.29 18.05 10.26
CA THR A 550 -32.35 17.22 9.04
C THR A 550 -31.09 16.37 8.87
N HIS A 551 -31.27 15.07 8.64
CA HIS A 551 -30.22 14.08 8.39
C HIS A 551 -29.15 13.92 9.49
N GLU A 552 -29.36 14.45 10.70
CA GLU A 552 -28.45 14.19 11.84
C GLU A 552 -28.56 12.77 12.41
N ARG A 553 -29.59 12.03 11.98
CA ARG A 553 -29.86 10.66 12.43
C ARG A 553 -30.02 9.74 11.23
N LEU A 554 -29.28 8.64 11.28
CA LEU A 554 -29.53 7.47 10.46
C LEU A 554 -30.56 6.60 11.18
N LEU A 555 -31.63 6.18 10.51
CA LEU A 555 -32.75 5.45 11.12
C LEU A 555 -32.94 4.09 10.46
N VAL A 556 -33.31 3.09 11.27
CA VAL A 556 -33.58 1.72 10.81
C VAL A 556 -34.97 1.28 11.24
N MET A 557 -35.72 0.74 10.29
CA MET A 557 -36.97 0.03 10.53
C MET A 557 -36.84 -1.47 10.34
N ASP A 558 -37.65 -2.23 11.06
CA ASP A 558 -37.88 -3.64 10.77
C ASP A 558 -38.78 -3.85 9.54
N SER A 559 -38.98 -5.11 9.16
CA SER A 559 -39.79 -5.51 8.02
C SER A 559 -41.28 -5.16 8.12
N LYS A 560 -41.74 -4.62 9.26
CA LYS A 560 -43.12 -4.20 9.52
C LYS A 560 -43.25 -2.68 9.64
N GLY A 561 -42.18 -1.92 9.36
CA GLY A 561 -42.16 -0.46 9.42
C GLY A 561 -42.07 0.11 10.84
N ARG A 562 -41.61 -0.68 11.83
CA ARG A 562 -41.36 -0.19 13.19
C ARG A 562 -39.92 0.29 13.30
N LEU A 563 -39.71 1.49 13.84
CA LEU A 563 -38.36 1.97 14.18
C LEU A 563 -37.72 1.05 15.22
N ILE A 564 -36.50 0.61 14.96
CA ILE A 564 -35.76 -0.30 15.84
C ILE A 564 -34.38 0.23 16.23
N GLN A 565 -33.79 1.15 15.45
CA GLN A 565 -32.45 1.65 15.75
C GLN A 565 -32.20 3.04 15.14
N SER A 566 -31.29 3.80 15.76
CA SER A 566 -30.77 5.05 15.21
C SER A 566 -29.29 5.23 15.56
N VAL A 567 -28.52 5.86 14.66
CA VAL A 567 -27.14 6.30 14.90
C VAL A 567 -27.02 7.79 14.62
N GLU A 568 -26.26 8.51 15.45
CA GLU A 568 -26.01 9.95 15.30
C GLU A 568 -24.86 10.22 14.32
N ALA A 569 -24.99 11.29 13.52
CA ALA A 569 -23.88 11.79 12.74
C ALA A 569 -22.77 12.37 13.63
N PRO A 570 -21.49 12.30 13.22
CA PRO A 570 -20.42 12.98 13.93
C PRO A 570 -20.70 14.49 14.08
N LYS A 571 -20.25 15.08 15.20
CA LYS A 571 -20.48 16.49 15.49
C LYS A 571 -20.04 17.39 14.33
N GLY A 572 -20.93 18.27 13.88
CA GLY A 572 -20.67 19.19 12.76
C GLY A 572 -21.01 18.62 11.39
N TYR A 573 -21.50 17.37 11.32
CA TYR A 573 -21.88 16.70 10.09
C TYR A 573 -23.33 16.20 10.13
N THR A 574 -23.89 15.96 8.94
CA THR A 574 -25.11 15.18 8.72
C THR A 574 -24.81 14.05 7.74
N PHE A 575 -25.65 13.01 7.72
CA PHE A 575 -25.52 11.94 6.74
C PHE A 575 -26.15 12.33 5.39
N ASP A 576 -25.63 11.75 4.31
CA ASP A 576 -26.27 11.74 2.99
C ASP A 576 -25.84 10.48 2.22
N HIS A 577 -26.52 10.17 1.12
CA HIS A 577 -26.19 9.09 0.19
C HIS A 577 -25.97 7.74 0.88
N THR A 578 -26.85 7.40 1.83
CA THR A 578 -26.69 6.23 2.70
C THR A 578 -27.10 4.93 2.02
N GLU A 579 -26.28 3.89 2.14
CA GLU A 579 -26.56 2.54 1.64
C GLU A 579 -26.17 1.48 2.66
N TRP A 580 -26.88 0.34 2.67
CA TRP A 580 -26.37 -0.85 3.37
C TRP A 580 -25.09 -1.34 2.73
N VAL A 581 -24.13 -1.79 3.54
CA VAL A 581 -22.93 -2.46 3.03
C VAL A 581 -23.33 -3.81 2.41
N LEU A 582 -22.86 -4.07 1.20
CA LEU A 582 -23.11 -5.33 0.50
C LEU A 582 -22.18 -6.42 1.02
N GLY A 583 -22.72 -7.63 1.24
CA GLY A 583 -21.97 -8.75 1.82
C GLY A 583 -22.61 -9.32 3.10
N GLY A 584 -23.70 -8.72 3.59
CA GLY A 584 -24.45 -9.23 4.74
C GLY A 584 -23.93 -8.78 6.09
N SER A 585 -23.22 -7.65 6.16
CA SER A 585 -22.80 -7.03 7.42
C SER A 585 -23.89 -6.16 8.04
N ASN A 586 -23.84 -6.01 9.36
CA ASN A 586 -24.72 -5.08 10.10
C ASN A 586 -24.19 -3.64 10.05
N MET A 587 -23.83 -3.16 8.85
CA MET A 587 -23.16 -1.89 8.63
C MET A 587 -23.78 -1.12 7.47
N ALA A 588 -23.71 0.21 7.52
CA ALA A 588 -24.07 1.10 6.42
C ALA A 588 -22.88 1.97 6.02
N VAL A 589 -22.83 2.39 4.76
CA VAL A 589 -21.92 3.40 4.26
C VAL A 589 -22.68 4.69 3.97
N ALA A 590 -22.08 5.84 4.25
CA ALA A 590 -22.72 7.14 4.09
C ALA A 590 -21.70 8.22 3.73
N THR A 591 -22.13 9.20 2.97
CA THR A 591 -21.41 10.48 2.85
C THR A 591 -21.72 11.34 4.08
N LEU A 592 -20.73 12.09 4.58
CA LEU A 592 -20.91 13.10 5.60
C LEU A 592 -20.87 14.50 4.99
N VAL A 593 -21.91 15.28 5.28
CA VAL A 593 -22.09 16.65 4.80
C VAL A 593 -21.77 17.62 5.92
N ASN A 594 -20.85 18.54 5.68
CA ASN A 594 -20.50 19.55 6.68
C ASN A 594 -21.54 20.69 6.75
N VAL A 595 -21.35 21.63 7.68
CA VAL A 595 -22.28 22.77 7.88
C VAL A 595 -22.46 23.68 6.66
N ASN A 596 -21.55 23.64 5.68
CA ASN A 596 -21.61 24.42 4.44
C ASN A 596 -22.26 23.64 3.30
N GLY A 597 -22.61 22.36 3.49
CA GLY A 597 -23.20 21.51 2.46
C GLY A 597 -22.18 20.72 1.62
N ALA A 598 -20.89 20.72 1.99
CA ALA A 598 -19.87 19.99 1.23
C ALA A 598 -19.78 18.51 1.65
N HIS A 599 -19.60 17.62 0.67
CA HIS A 599 -19.60 16.17 0.82
C HIS A 599 -18.18 15.61 1.01
N GLU A 600 -17.47 16.11 2.02
CA GLU A 600 -16.01 15.94 2.10
C GLU A 600 -15.56 14.56 2.60
N LYS A 601 -16.46 13.73 3.14
CA LYS A 601 -16.09 12.46 3.80
C LYS A 601 -17.06 11.34 3.49
N ILE A 602 -16.54 10.12 3.40
CA ILE A 602 -17.32 8.88 3.46
C ILE A 602 -17.06 8.22 4.81
N ALA A 603 -18.11 7.70 5.43
CA ALA A 603 -18.06 7.01 6.71
C ALA A 603 -18.75 5.65 6.68
N LEU A 604 -18.21 4.73 7.46
CA LEU A 604 -18.80 3.44 7.77
C LEU A 604 -19.50 3.54 9.13
N VAL A 605 -20.76 3.12 9.17
CA VAL A 605 -21.63 3.14 10.34
C VAL A 605 -21.88 1.71 10.80
N ASN A 606 -21.41 1.36 11.99
CA ASN A 606 -21.60 0.03 12.57
C ASN A 606 -22.78 0.03 13.54
N PHE A 607 -23.82 -0.75 13.23
CA PHE A 607 -25.02 -0.82 14.09
C PHE A 607 -24.83 -1.73 15.31
N ALA A 608 -23.76 -2.51 15.42
CA ALA A 608 -23.49 -3.31 16.61
C ALA A 608 -23.09 -2.44 17.82
N ASP A 609 -22.30 -1.39 17.58
CA ASP A 609 -21.74 -0.50 18.61
C ASP A 609 -22.06 0.99 18.41
N SER A 610 -22.80 1.32 17.34
CA SER A 610 -23.13 2.70 16.92
C SER A 610 -21.91 3.56 16.56
N SER A 611 -20.77 2.96 16.25
CA SER A 611 -19.57 3.70 15.82
C SER A 611 -19.70 4.23 14.39
N VAL A 612 -19.13 5.41 14.16
CA VAL A 612 -19.03 6.04 12.84
C VAL A 612 -17.55 6.30 12.55
N LYS A 613 -16.98 5.56 11.59
CA LYS A 613 -15.56 5.64 11.22
C LYS A 613 -15.42 6.28 9.85
N ILE A 614 -14.59 7.32 9.74
CA ILE A 614 -14.25 7.92 8.44
C ILE A 614 -13.38 6.93 7.67
N ILE A 615 -13.72 6.71 6.41
CA ILE A 615 -13.00 5.76 5.54
C ILE A 615 -12.32 6.46 4.37
N ALA A 616 -12.89 7.55 3.87
CA ALA A 616 -12.28 8.40 2.84
C ALA A 616 -12.64 9.87 3.05
N SER A 617 -11.81 10.77 2.53
CA SER A 617 -12.04 12.21 2.48
C SER A 617 -11.63 12.81 1.14
N GLY A 618 -12.30 13.86 0.68
CA GLY A 618 -12.01 14.54 -0.59
C GLY A 618 -12.88 15.79 -0.74
N ASP A 619 -13.01 16.30 -1.96
CA ASP A 619 -13.77 17.53 -2.20
C ASP A 619 -15.28 17.28 -2.21
N GLU A 620 -15.76 16.40 -3.10
CA GLU A 620 -17.19 16.05 -3.22
C GLU A 620 -17.37 14.55 -3.48
N LEU A 621 -17.57 13.78 -2.40
CA LEU A 621 -17.68 12.32 -2.42
C LEU A 621 -19.15 11.86 -2.33
N TRP A 622 -19.73 11.48 -3.47
CA TRP A 622 -21.16 11.19 -3.59
C TRP A 622 -21.46 9.70 -3.78
N HIS A 623 -22.66 9.26 -3.40
CA HIS A 623 -23.18 7.92 -3.69
C HIS A 623 -22.21 6.76 -3.41
N PRO A 624 -21.70 6.61 -2.18
CA PRO A 624 -20.83 5.49 -1.84
C PRO A 624 -21.59 4.17 -1.82
N CYS A 625 -20.97 3.13 -2.35
CA CYS A 625 -21.37 1.73 -2.21
C CYS A 625 -20.16 0.93 -1.76
N LEU A 626 -20.27 0.26 -0.61
CA LEU A 626 -19.25 -0.63 -0.08
C LEU A 626 -19.72 -2.08 -0.21
N TRP A 627 -18.86 -2.93 -0.78
CA TRP A 627 -19.06 -4.36 -0.90
C TRP A 627 -17.92 -5.09 -0.22
N HIS A 628 -18.23 -6.21 0.41
CA HIS A 628 -17.26 -7.22 0.82
C HIS A 628 -17.76 -8.61 0.44
N SER A 629 -16.83 -9.55 0.22
CA SER A 629 -17.21 -10.94 0.02
C SER A 629 -17.88 -11.47 1.27
N ARG A 630 -18.87 -12.35 1.09
CA ARG A 630 -19.41 -13.11 2.23
C ARG A 630 -18.27 -13.98 2.73
N ASN A 631 -17.99 -13.94 4.03
CA ASN A 631 -16.94 -14.76 4.63
C ASN A 631 -17.36 -16.24 4.50
N LEU A 632 -17.01 -16.87 3.38
CA LEU A 632 -17.30 -18.27 3.09
C LEU A 632 -16.32 -19.21 3.84
N TYR A 633 -15.34 -18.63 4.54
CA TYR A 633 -14.13 -19.29 5.01
C TYR A 633 -13.92 -19.16 6.52
N ASP A 634 -14.92 -18.68 7.28
CA ASP A 634 -14.90 -18.73 8.74
C ASP A 634 -14.99 -20.20 9.18
N SER A 635 -13.82 -20.85 9.22
CA SER A 635 -13.61 -22.13 9.87
C SER A 635 -13.26 -21.86 11.33
N GLU A 636 -13.88 -22.58 12.26
CA GLU A 636 -13.49 -22.52 13.69
C GLU A 636 -12.02 -22.90 13.91
N GLU A 637 -11.37 -23.56 12.94
CA GLU A 637 -9.98 -24.01 13.01
C GLU A 637 -8.96 -23.01 12.41
N LEU A 638 -9.41 -21.93 11.75
CA LEU A 638 -8.54 -20.97 11.07
C LEU A 638 -8.72 -19.54 11.57
N ASP A 639 -7.66 -18.98 12.15
CA ASP A 639 -7.56 -17.55 12.37
C ASP A 639 -7.15 -16.84 11.08
N THR A 640 -8.12 -16.24 10.39
CA THR A 640 -7.92 -15.55 9.11
C THR A 640 -7.16 -14.21 9.24
N ASP A 641 -6.86 -13.72 10.45
CA ASP A 641 -5.91 -12.59 10.62
C ASP A 641 -4.47 -13.02 10.35
N SER A 642 -4.18 -14.32 10.46
CA SER A 642 -2.81 -14.84 10.39
C SER A 642 -2.64 -15.95 9.36
N ALA A 643 -3.61 -16.86 9.22
CA ALA A 643 -3.54 -18.00 8.32
C ALA A 643 -3.41 -17.55 6.86
N GLY A 644 -2.35 -17.99 6.19
CA GLY A 644 -2.12 -17.69 4.77
C GLY A 644 -1.70 -16.26 4.45
N VAL A 645 -1.48 -15.41 5.48
CA VAL A 645 -1.11 -13.99 5.32
C VAL A 645 0.41 -13.85 5.20
N TYR A 646 0.93 -13.94 3.97
CA TYR A 646 2.37 -13.87 3.69
C TYR A 646 2.89 -12.49 3.24
N TYR A 647 2.04 -11.47 3.20
CA TYR A 647 2.42 -10.09 2.88
C TYR A 647 1.54 -9.08 3.62
N LEU A 648 2.19 -8.10 4.23
CA LEU A 648 1.58 -6.86 4.70
C LEU A 648 2.32 -5.69 4.04
N SER A 649 1.67 -4.54 3.88
CA SER A 649 2.30 -3.33 3.35
C SER A 649 3.46 -2.80 4.21
N SER A 650 3.56 -3.24 5.48
CA SER A 650 4.66 -2.93 6.39
C SER A 650 5.90 -3.82 6.18
N ALA A 651 5.77 -4.93 5.46
CA ALA A 651 6.88 -5.83 5.18
C ALA A 651 7.73 -5.32 4.01
N PHE A 652 8.99 -5.74 3.96
CA PHE A 652 9.85 -5.43 2.83
C PHE A 652 9.29 -6.03 1.54
N TYR A 653 9.54 -5.40 0.38
CA TYR A 653 8.90 -5.80 -0.88
C TYR A 653 9.17 -7.28 -1.27
N SER A 654 10.27 -7.87 -0.80
CA SER A 654 10.52 -9.31 -0.95
C SER A 654 9.42 -10.21 -0.36
N ALA A 655 8.68 -9.74 0.65
CA ALA A 655 7.51 -10.44 1.17
C ALA A 655 6.36 -10.48 0.16
N LEU A 656 6.22 -9.47 -0.72
CA LEU A 656 5.23 -9.47 -1.80
C LEU A 656 5.54 -10.57 -2.83
N GLU A 657 6.83 -10.70 -3.20
CA GLU A 657 7.29 -11.76 -4.10
C GLU A 657 7.01 -13.15 -3.50
N LEU A 658 7.30 -13.32 -2.21
CA LEU A 658 7.01 -14.56 -1.48
C LEU A 658 5.52 -14.81 -1.34
N ARG A 659 4.69 -13.80 -1.12
CA ARG A 659 3.23 -13.96 -1.06
C ARG A 659 2.68 -14.62 -2.32
N VAL A 660 3.15 -14.24 -3.50
CA VAL A 660 2.76 -14.89 -4.76
C VAL A 660 3.32 -16.31 -4.87
N LYS A 661 4.59 -16.51 -4.48
CA LYS A 661 5.24 -17.83 -4.51
C LYS A 661 4.63 -18.82 -3.52
N MET A 662 4.20 -18.36 -2.35
CA MET A 662 3.54 -19.15 -1.31
C MET A 662 2.13 -19.57 -1.73
N GLU A 663 1.37 -18.70 -2.40
CA GLU A 663 0.09 -19.10 -3.02
C GLU A 663 0.30 -20.23 -4.03
N ARG A 664 1.23 -20.04 -4.99
CA ARG A 664 1.57 -21.07 -5.98
C ARG A 664 2.07 -22.36 -5.33
N PHE A 665 2.87 -22.26 -4.27
CA PHE A 665 3.33 -23.40 -3.48
C PHE A 665 2.17 -24.18 -2.90
N TRP A 666 1.28 -23.53 -2.15
CA TRP A 666 0.18 -24.22 -1.45
C TRP A 666 -0.82 -24.85 -2.40
N GLU A 667 -1.14 -24.17 -3.50
CA GLU A 667 -2.02 -24.68 -4.56
C GLU A 667 -1.45 -25.90 -5.26
N ASN A 668 -0.13 -25.92 -5.52
CA ASN A 668 0.49 -26.90 -6.40
C ASN A 668 1.40 -27.90 -5.67
N ARG A 669 1.50 -27.86 -4.33
CA ARG A 669 2.45 -28.67 -3.53
C ARG A 669 2.50 -30.16 -3.89
N ASP A 670 1.35 -30.74 -4.22
CA ASP A 670 1.24 -32.17 -4.51
C ASP A 670 1.76 -32.53 -5.92
N SER A 671 1.79 -31.56 -6.84
CA SER A 671 2.22 -31.74 -8.23
C SER A 671 3.66 -31.28 -8.50
N ILE A 672 4.27 -30.49 -7.61
CA ILE A 672 5.63 -29.97 -7.79
C ILE A 672 6.66 -31.11 -7.72
N THR A 673 7.54 -31.18 -8.72
CA THR A 673 8.60 -32.18 -8.83
C THR A 673 10.00 -31.58 -8.85
N ALA A 674 10.13 -30.26 -9.03
CA ALA A 674 11.37 -29.52 -8.84
C ALA A 674 11.12 -28.18 -8.15
N VAL A 675 12.10 -27.68 -7.39
CA VAL A 675 12.03 -26.34 -6.78
C VAL A 675 13.33 -25.60 -6.97
N ALA A 676 13.26 -24.31 -7.28
CA ALA A 676 14.42 -23.43 -7.29
C ALA A 676 14.44 -22.52 -6.06
N LEU A 677 15.59 -22.45 -5.39
CA LEU A 677 15.84 -21.66 -4.20
C LEU A 677 17.07 -20.77 -4.44
N GLY A 678 16.92 -19.47 -4.21
CA GLY A 678 17.96 -18.49 -4.51
C GLY A 678 17.50 -17.06 -4.27
N SER A 679 18.32 -16.14 -4.73
CA SER A 679 18.19 -14.68 -4.64
C SER A 679 17.45 -14.09 -5.85
N SER A 680 17.52 -12.76 -6.02
CA SER A 680 17.10 -12.07 -7.24
C SER A 680 17.72 -12.67 -8.51
N ARG A 681 18.94 -13.23 -8.44
CA ARG A 681 19.60 -13.84 -9.61
C ARG A 681 18.87 -15.08 -10.08
N THR A 682 18.52 -16.01 -9.19
CA THR A 682 17.63 -17.13 -9.54
C THR A 682 16.24 -16.65 -9.93
N MET A 683 15.68 -15.69 -9.19
CA MET A 683 14.31 -15.21 -9.43
C MET A 683 14.14 -14.69 -10.86
N PHE A 684 15.05 -13.83 -11.33
CA PHE A 684 14.94 -13.19 -12.64
C PHE A 684 15.55 -13.99 -13.80
N ALA A 685 16.49 -14.91 -13.54
CA ALA A 685 17.10 -15.71 -14.60
C ALA A 685 16.27 -16.95 -14.99
N LEU A 686 15.39 -17.44 -14.11
CA LEU A 686 14.65 -18.68 -14.30
C LEU A 686 13.15 -18.44 -14.50
N HIS A 687 12.68 -18.58 -15.74
CA HIS A 687 11.27 -18.57 -16.08
C HIS A 687 10.68 -19.97 -15.96
N ASP A 688 10.18 -20.31 -14.77
CA ASP A 688 9.73 -21.67 -14.43
C ASP A 688 8.62 -22.23 -15.34
N LYS A 689 7.72 -21.37 -15.85
CA LYS A 689 6.65 -21.75 -16.80
C LYS A 689 7.15 -22.30 -18.14
N GLU A 690 8.40 -22.04 -18.52
CA GLU A 690 9.02 -22.57 -19.74
C GLU A 690 9.76 -23.90 -19.52
N ILE A 691 9.91 -24.36 -18.27
CA ILE A 691 10.49 -25.67 -17.96
C ILE A 691 9.45 -26.76 -18.27
N THR A 692 9.81 -27.72 -19.12
CA THR A 692 8.92 -28.81 -19.53
C THR A 692 9.33 -30.17 -18.98
N SER A 693 10.60 -30.32 -18.57
CA SER A 693 11.14 -31.58 -18.03
C SER A 693 10.66 -31.92 -16.62
N TYR A 694 10.28 -30.90 -15.83
CA TYR A 694 9.73 -31.03 -14.48
C TYR A 694 8.62 -30.00 -14.27
N ASN A 695 7.76 -30.26 -13.28
CA ASN A 695 6.89 -29.22 -12.73
C ASN A 695 7.71 -28.44 -11.69
N LEU A 696 8.42 -27.42 -12.18
CA LEU A 696 9.33 -26.60 -11.39
C LEU A 696 8.59 -25.40 -10.79
N LEU A 697 8.76 -25.15 -9.50
CA LEU A 697 8.38 -23.90 -8.86
C LEU A 697 9.62 -23.06 -8.57
N ASN A 698 9.68 -21.84 -9.10
CA ASN A 698 10.71 -20.87 -8.71
C ASN A 698 10.31 -20.16 -7.40
N MET A 699 10.88 -20.61 -6.27
CA MET A 699 10.69 -20.02 -4.95
C MET A 699 11.77 -18.99 -4.57
N ALA A 700 12.69 -18.64 -5.48
CA ALA A 700 13.69 -17.61 -5.23
C ALA A 700 13.06 -16.22 -5.12
N TYR A 701 13.63 -15.34 -4.31
CA TYR A 701 13.11 -13.99 -4.07
C TYR A 701 14.28 -13.02 -3.90
N SER A 702 14.06 -11.71 -4.03
CA SER A 702 15.12 -10.70 -4.12
C SER A 702 16.05 -10.67 -2.90
N ALA A 703 15.52 -10.85 -1.70
CA ALA A 703 16.28 -11.00 -0.45
C ALA A 703 16.65 -12.47 -0.13
N GLY A 704 16.70 -13.33 -1.15
CA GLY A 704 16.94 -14.78 -1.04
C GLY A 704 18.34 -15.17 -0.62
N GLN A 705 18.67 -14.90 0.64
CA GLN A 705 19.91 -15.30 1.28
C GLN A 705 19.79 -16.66 1.98
N MET A 706 20.91 -17.22 2.41
CA MET A 706 21.00 -18.60 2.91
C MET A 706 20.07 -18.90 4.10
N THR A 707 19.80 -17.91 4.95
CA THR A 707 18.88 -18.06 6.10
C THR A 707 17.44 -18.30 5.65
N GLY A 708 16.92 -17.49 4.73
CA GLY A 708 15.57 -17.68 4.21
C GLY A 708 15.45 -18.89 3.28
N ILE A 709 16.48 -19.17 2.48
CA ILE A 709 16.59 -20.42 1.71
C ILE A 709 16.48 -21.64 2.64
N LYS A 710 17.23 -21.65 3.75
CA LYS A 710 17.17 -22.71 4.77
C LYS A 710 15.79 -22.84 5.38
N TYR A 711 15.16 -21.71 5.72
CA TYR A 711 13.84 -21.68 6.33
C TYR A 711 12.79 -22.30 5.38
N LEU A 712 12.72 -21.84 4.14
CA LEU A 712 11.81 -22.36 3.12
C LEU A 712 12.09 -23.84 2.83
N PHE A 713 13.36 -24.21 2.68
CA PHE A 713 13.75 -25.61 2.43
C PHE A 713 13.31 -26.53 3.56
N LYS A 714 13.68 -26.19 4.79
CA LYS A 714 13.41 -27.01 5.98
C LYS A 714 11.92 -27.15 6.26
N ASN A 715 11.21 -26.03 6.26
CA ASN A 715 9.87 -25.97 6.84
C ASN A 715 8.76 -26.17 5.81
N TYR A 716 9.03 -25.93 4.52
CA TYR A 716 8.02 -26.06 3.46
C TYR A 716 8.39 -27.16 2.46
N VAL A 717 9.55 -27.04 1.82
CA VAL A 717 9.97 -27.98 0.76
C VAL A 717 10.03 -29.41 1.27
N LEU A 718 10.75 -29.66 2.37
CA LEU A 718 10.91 -31.01 2.93
C LEU A 718 9.62 -31.59 3.53
N ASN A 719 8.73 -30.72 4.02
CA ASN A 719 7.51 -31.13 4.71
C ASN A 719 6.38 -31.46 3.74
N HIS A 720 6.26 -30.73 2.62
CA HIS A 720 5.08 -30.83 1.75
C HIS A 720 5.35 -31.37 0.34
N LEU A 721 6.55 -31.22 -0.22
CA LEU A 721 6.82 -31.62 -1.61
C LEU A 721 7.18 -33.11 -1.71
N LYS A 722 6.18 -33.98 -1.52
CA LYS A 722 6.34 -35.45 -1.47
C LYS A 722 6.89 -36.05 -2.77
N ASN A 723 6.68 -35.38 -3.90
CA ASN A 723 7.08 -35.82 -5.24
C ASN A 723 8.37 -35.16 -5.74
N LEU A 724 9.07 -34.40 -4.89
CA LEU A 724 10.28 -33.67 -5.25
C LEU A 724 11.40 -34.61 -5.74
N LYS A 725 12.00 -34.28 -6.89
CA LYS A 725 13.09 -35.02 -7.53
C LYS A 725 14.35 -34.19 -7.69
N VAL A 726 14.19 -32.88 -7.90
CA VAL A 726 15.31 -31.98 -8.14
C VAL A 726 15.17 -30.71 -7.31
N ILE A 727 16.28 -30.23 -6.76
CA ILE A 727 16.42 -28.87 -6.23
C ILE A 727 17.44 -28.12 -7.08
N VAL A 728 17.08 -26.91 -7.50
CA VAL A 728 17.99 -25.94 -8.11
C VAL A 728 18.40 -24.97 -6.99
N LEU A 729 19.64 -25.03 -6.53
CA LEU A 729 20.14 -24.28 -5.38
C LEU A 729 21.22 -23.30 -5.82
N GLU A 730 20.94 -22.01 -5.74
CA GLU A 730 21.90 -20.96 -6.12
C GLU A 730 23.23 -21.07 -5.38
N MET A 731 24.34 -20.90 -6.12
CA MET A 731 25.65 -20.57 -5.55
C MET A 731 26.10 -19.19 -6.06
N SER A 732 26.02 -18.21 -5.16
CA SER A 732 26.57 -16.86 -5.34
C SER A 732 27.53 -16.60 -4.19
N PRO A 733 28.87 -16.63 -4.41
CA PRO A 733 29.87 -16.48 -3.35
C PRO A 733 29.65 -15.24 -2.47
N ASP A 734 29.23 -14.13 -3.07
CA ASP A 734 28.93 -12.84 -2.44
C ASP A 734 27.94 -12.99 -1.28
N PHE A 735 26.90 -13.81 -1.44
CA PHE A 735 25.82 -13.92 -0.47
C PHE A 735 26.17 -14.77 0.76
N LEU A 736 27.36 -15.36 0.81
CA LEU A 736 27.79 -16.13 1.98
C LEU A 736 28.15 -15.24 3.18
N TRP A 737 28.45 -13.95 3.00
CA TRP A 737 28.84 -13.04 4.09
C TRP A 737 27.71 -12.19 4.68
N TYR A 738 26.49 -12.37 4.21
CA TYR A 738 25.36 -11.60 4.74
C TYR A 738 24.67 -12.37 5.85
N ASP A 739 24.48 -11.71 6.99
CA ASP A 739 23.60 -12.26 8.02
C ASP A 739 22.15 -12.15 7.52
N GLY A 740 21.38 -13.22 7.72
CA GLY A 740 19.98 -13.25 7.30
C GLY A 740 19.06 -12.46 8.22
N TYR A 741 19.61 -11.79 9.24
CA TYR A 741 18.81 -11.10 10.25
C TYR A 741 18.12 -9.88 9.64
N GLY A 742 18.87 -9.09 8.86
CA GLY A 742 18.34 -7.92 8.16
C GLY A 742 17.43 -8.24 6.96
N THR A 743 17.55 -9.42 6.35
CA THR A 743 16.91 -9.73 5.05
C THR A 743 15.80 -10.79 5.11
N TRP A 744 15.77 -11.61 6.18
CA TRP A 744 14.72 -12.61 6.42
C TRP A 744 13.97 -12.33 7.71
N GLN A 745 14.68 -12.36 8.85
CA GLN A 745 14.06 -12.29 10.17
C GLN A 745 13.29 -10.97 10.35
N ASN A 746 14.01 -9.84 10.28
CA ASN A 746 13.41 -8.52 10.47
C ASN A 746 12.58 -8.05 9.27
N ALA A 747 12.97 -8.41 8.04
CA ALA A 747 12.35 -7.86 6.84
C ALA A 747 11.05 -8.59 6.42
N ILE A 748 10.93 -9.88 6.78
CA ILE A 748 9.86 -10.75 6.29
C ILE A 748 9.19 -11.48 7.46
N TYR A 749 9.90 -12.39 8.13
CA TYR A 749 9.30 -13.31 9.10
C TYR A 749 8.61 -12.59 10.26
N ASP A 750 9.23 -11.54 10.83
CA ASP A 750 8.65 -10.77 11.93
C ASP A 750 7.58 -9.76 11.47
N LYS A 751 7.45 -9.52 10.15
CA LYS A 751 6.53 -8.52 9.57
C LYS A 751 5.27 -9.11 8.99
N VAL A 752 5.23 -10.42 8.75
CA VAL A 752 4.06 -11.09 8.18
C VAL A 752 3.63 -12.25 9.09
N PRO A 753 2.36 -12.30 9.53
CA PRO A 753 1.93 -13.25 10.55
C PRO A 753 1.89 -14.70 10.04
N GLY A 754 1.74 -14.92 8.73
CA GLY A 754 1.55 -16.25 8.14
C GLY A 754 2.66 -17.24 8.45
N PHE A 755 3.93 -16.82 8.38
CA PHE A 755 5.05 -17.73 8.68
C PHE A 755 5.06 -18.18 10.15
N LYS A 756 4.74 -17.27 11.08
CA LYS A 756 4.66 -17.59 12.51
C LYS A 756 3.45 -18.45 12.82
N TYR A 757 2.34 -18.17 12.16
CA TYR A 757 1.12 -18.94 12.28
C TYR A 757 1.34 -20.39 11.83
N ASP A 758 1.95 -20.59 10.67
CA ASP A 758 2.32 -21.92 10.19
C ASP A 758 3.21 -22.66 11.19
N GLU A 759 4.24 -22.00 11.75
CA GLU A 759 5.11 -22.61 12.78
C GLU A 759 4.32 -23.07 14.01
N ASN A 760 3.40 -22.23 14.52
CA ASN A 760 2.55 -22.56 15.67
C ASN A 760 1.60 -23.74 15.38
N HIS A 761 1.34 -24.03 14.11
CA HIS A 761 0.56 -25.19 13.64
C HIS A 761 1.46 -26.30 13.08
N ASN A 762 2.74 -26.33 13.50
CA ASN A 762 3.73 -27.32 13.09
C ASN A 762 3.85 -27.45 11.56
N PHE A 763 3.77 -26.31 10.87
CA PHE A 763 3.77 -26.18 9.41
C PHE A 763 2.76 -27.10 8.72
N TRP A 764 1.62 -27.42 9.34
CA TRP A 764 0.56 -28.22 8.72
C TRP A 764 1.02 -29.60 8.19
N VAL A 765 2.04 -30.20 8.81
CA VAL A 765 2.58 -31.50 8.37
C VAL A 765 1.55 -32.64 8.42
N ASP A 766 0.56 -32.52 9.32
CA ASP A 766 -0.50 -33.51 9.51
C ASP A 766 -1.68 -33.33 8.53
N GLY A 767 -1.69 -32.24 7.77
CA GLY A 767 -2.76 -31.89 6.83
C GLY A 767 -3.11 -30.41 6.89
N LEU A 768 -3.64 -29.88 5.78
CA LEU A 768 -4.21 -28.53 5.75
C LEU A 768 -5.65 -28.58 6.28
N PRO A 769 -6.05 -27.63 7.14
CA PRO A 769 -7.44 -27.47 7.53
C PRO A 769 -8.29 -27.06 6.32
N GLU A 770 -9.60 -27.27 6.43
CA GLU A 770 -10.55 -26.87 5.39
C GLU A 770 -10.42 -25.36 5.12
N HIS A 771 -10.52 -24.96 3.85
CA HIS A 771 -10.41 -23.56 3.41
C HIS A 771 -9.05 -22.86 3.61
N PHE A 772 -7.98 -23.53 4.05
CA PHE A 772 -6.66 -22.87 4.19
C PHE A 772 -6.18 -22.23 2.89
N ILE A 773 -6.30 -22.94 1.76
CA ILE A 773 -5.88 -22.42 0.45
C ILE A 773 -6.74 -21.21 0.04
N ASP A 774 -8.02 -21.22 0.39
CA ASP A 774 -8.90 -20.08 0.14
C ASP A 774 -8.48 -18.87 0.98
N ALA A 775 -8.11 -19.07 2.25
CA ALA A 775 -7.54 -18.04 3.11
C ALA A 775 -6.26 -17.44 2.49
N VAL A 776 -5.36 -18.25 1.94
CA VAL A 776 -4.17 -17.73 1.23
C VAL A 776 -4.58 -16.82 0.06
N LYS A 777 -5.57 -17.23 -0.75
CA LYS A 777 -6.00 -16.52 -1.96
C LYS A 777 -6.59 -15.14 -1.70
N VAL A 778 -7.38 -15.01 -0.63
CA VAL A 778 -8.06 -13.75 -0.32
C VAL A 778 -7.14 -12.71 0.30
N THR A 779 -5.95 -13.09 0.78
CA THR A 779 -5.02 -12.14 1.40
C THR A 779 -4.41 -11.18 0.38
N PRO A 780 -3.97 -9.98 0.83
CA PRO A 780 -3.60 -8.92 -0.10
C PRO A 780 -2.55 -9.30 -1.15
N ARG A 781 -2.83 -8.95 -2.41
CA ARG A 781 -1.97 -9.18 -3.56
C ARG A 781 -1.92 -7.93 -4.47
N PRO A 782 -1.06 -6.94 -4.15
CA PRO A 782 -0.88 -5.75 -4.98
C PRO A 782 -0.51 -6.10 -6.43
N GLU A 783 -1.09 -5.39 -7.40
CA GLU A 783 -0.72 -5.51 -8.81
C GLU A 783 0.50 -4.63 -9.12
N THR A 784 1.69 -5.18 -9.36
CA THR A 784 2.94 -4.39 -9.46
C THR A 784 3.15 -3.63 -10.78
N ALA A 785 2.16 -3.63 -11.67
CA ALA A 785 2.32 -3.33 -13.10
C ALA A 785 2.84 -1.92 -13.42
N LEU A 786 2.90 -1.00 -12.45
CA LEU A 786 3.15 0.42 -12.70
C LEU A 786 4.59 0.87 -12.46
N MET A 787 5.40 0.15 -11.66
CA MET A 787 6.73 0.66 -11.25
C MET A 787 7.86 -0.37 -11.27
N HIS A 788 7.56 -1.66 -11.34
CA HIS A 788 8.59 -2.65 -11.64
C HIS A 788 8.69 -2.86 -13.15
N PRO A 789 9.90 -3.09 -13.66
CA PRO A 789 10.06 -3.49 -15.05
C PRO A 789 9.62 -4.95 -15.29
N TYR A 790 8.99 -5.60 -14.30
CA TYR A 790 8.51 -6.98 -14.34
C TYR A 790 7.13 -7.11 -13.65
N ASP A 791 6.35 -8.12 -14.04
CA ASP A 791 5.10 -8.51 -13.37
C ASP A 791 5.33 -9.67 -12.38
N LEU A 792 4.49 -9.76 -11.33
CA LEU A 792 4.58 -10.80 -10.29
C LEU A 792 4.21 -12.21 -10.79
N GLU A 793 3.66 -12.39 -11.99
CA GLU A 793 3.34 -13.72 -12.51
C GLU A 793 4.53 -14.37 -13.19
N ASN A 794 5.37 -13.58 -13.85
CA ASN A 794 6.44 -14.07 -14.71
C ASN A 794 7.84 -13.79 -14.16
N PHE A 795 8.02 -12.73 -13.36
CA PHE A 795 9.33 -12.30 -12.84
C PHE A 795 10.41 -12.16 -13.94
N LEU A 796 10.05 -11.54 -15.07
CA LEU A 796 10.97 -11.30 -16.19
C LEU A 796 11.33 -9.82 -16.31
N LEU A 797 12.63 -9.51 -16.25
CA LEU A 797 13.15 -8.16 -16.47
C LEU A 797 13.28 -7.84 -17.96
N PRO A 798 13.16 -6.58 -18.42
CA PRO A 798 13.35 -6.22 -19.80
C PRO A 798 14.84 -6.34 -20.15
N SER A 799 15.13 -6.59 -21.42
CA SER A 799 16.51 -6.57 -21.92
C SER A 799 16.97 -5.13 -22.17
N VAL A 800 18.08 -4.73 -21.54
CA VAL A 800 18.74 -3.43 -21.69
C VAL A 800 20.21 -3.65 -22.08
N GLN A 801 21.15 -3.63 -21.13
CA GLN A 801 22.58 -3.87 -21.33
C GLN A 801 23.30 -4.19 -19.99
N TRP A 802 24.50 -4.77 -20.03
CA TRP A 802 25.30 -5.04 -18.82
C TRP A 802 25.82 -3.75 -18.16
N GLY A 803 26.23 -2.74 -18.92
CA GLY A 803 26.84 -1.51 -18.39
C GLY A 803 28.31 -1.67 -18.00
N ASP A 804 28.86 -0.71 -17.24
CA ASP A 804 30.22 -0.76 -16.70
C ASP A 804 30.26 -1.47 -15.33
N PRO A 805 31.34 -2.22 -14.99
CA PRO A 805 31.40 -2.94 -13.72
C PRO A 805 31.57 -1.97 -12.53
N PHE A 806 30.65 -2.04 -11.56
CA PHE A 806 30.64 -1.26 -10.33
C PHE A 806 30.85 -2.18 -9.12
N ILE A 807 31.64 -1.78 -8.13
CA ILE A 807 31.89 -2.58 -6.92
C ILE A 807 31.27 -1.85 -5.74
N GLN A 808 30.21 -2.43 -5.16
CA GLN A 808 29.46 -1.79 -4.09
C GLN A 808 30.12 -1.91 -2.72
N ASN A 809 30.76 -3.04 -2.45
CA ASN A 809 31.34 -3.36 -1.14
C ASN A 809 32.86 -3.50 -1.23
N ASP A 810 33.58 -3.10 -0.19
CA ASP A 810 35.02 -3.35 -0.11
C ASP A 810 35.31 -4.86 -0.10
N THR A 811 35.86 -5.34 -1.21
CA THR A 811 36.22 -6.75 -1.42
C THR A 811 37.20 -7.31 -0.38
N THR A 812 37.91 -6.44 0.37
CA THR A 812 38.82 -6.86 1.42
C THR A 812 38.12 -7.31 2.70
N LEU A 813 36.87 -6.92 2.93
CA LEU A 813 36.09 -7.29 4.12
C LEU A 813 35.66 -8.76 4.12
N PHE A 814 35.56 -9.39 2.94
CA PHE A 814 35.14 -10.78 2.80
C PHE A 814 36.25 -11.76 3.20
N LYS A 815 36.26 -12.19 4.46
CA LYS A 815 37.21 -13.18 5.00
C LYS A 815 36.55 -14.54 5.21
N THR A 816 37.20 -15.62 4.81
CA THR A 816 36.66 -17.00 4.99
C THR A 816 36.72 -17.49 6.45
N ASN A 817 37.35 -16.75 7.36
CA ASN A 817 37.31 -17.05 8.78
C ASN A 817 36.10 -16.41 9.50
N ASP A 818 35.34 -15.56 8.80
CA ASP A 818 34.13 -14.90 9.28
C ASP A 818 33.08 -15.95 9.76
N PRO A 819 32.48 -15.76 10.96
CA PRO A 819 31.44 -16.66 11.46
C PRO A 819 30.22 -16.79 10.53
N VAL A 820 29.76 -15.68 9.94
CA VAL A 820 28.59 -15.64 9.06
C VAL A 820 28.85 -16.46 7.80
N TYR A 821 30.02 -16.28 7.19
CA TYR A 821 30.47 -17.10 6.06
C TYR A 821 30.47 -18.59 6.39
N LYS A 822 31.04 -18.98 7.53
CA LYS A 822 31.12 -20.39 7.93
C LYS A 822 29.75 -20.99 8.16
N GLU A 823 28.86 -20.25 8.80
CA GLU A 823 27.49 -20.69 9.05
C GLU A 823 26.72 -20.86 7.73
N ASN A 824 26.72 -19.84 6.88
CA ASN A 824 26.02 -19.88 5.60
C ASN A 824 26.56 -21.00 4.69
N PHE A 825 27.87 -21.19 4.64
CA PHE A 825 28.46 -22.26 3.85
C PHE A 825 28.13 -23.65 4.44
N ALA A 826 28.10 -23.79 5.76
CA ALA A 826 27.64 -25.02 6.41
C ALA A 826 26.16 -25.30 6.12
N VAL A 827 25.31 -24.27 6.07
CA VAL A 827 23.90 -24.40 5.69
C VAL A 827 23.76 -24.85 4.24
N PHE A 828 24.54 -24.28 3.31
CA PHE A 828 24.56 -24.72 1.90
C PHE A 828 24.87 -26.21 1.78
N HIS A 829 25.91 -26.69 2.47
CA HIS A 829 26.25 -28.11 2.55
C HIS A 829 25.13 -28.95 3.16
N TRP A 830 24.53 -28.49 4.26
CA TRP A 830 23.43 -29.19 4.93
C TRP A 830 22.22 -29.38 4.01
N ILE A 831 21.87 -28.40 3.17
CA ILE A 831 20.78 -28.52 2.19
C ILE A 831 21.10 -29.63 1.19
N ILE A 832 22.33 -29.64 0.65
CA ILE A 832 22.78 -30.65 -0.32
C ILE A 832 22.68 -32.05 0.28
N GLU A 833 23.31 -32.25 1.44
CA GLU A 833 23.36 -33.55 2.11
C GLU A 833 21.96 -34.05 2.48
N THR A 834 21.10 -33.16 2.97
CA THR A 834 19.71 -33.49 3.34
C THR A 834 18.88 -33.88 2.12
N ALA A 835 19.04 -33.18 0.99
CA ALA A 835 18.36 -33.50 -0.26
C ALA A 835 18.82 -34.86 -0.81
N GLN A 836 20.13 -35.09 -0.88
CA GLN A 836 20.71 -36.35 -1.37
C GLN A 836 20.30 -37.54 -0.52
N ALA A 837 20.25 -37.38 0.82
CA ALA A 837 19.80 -38.43 1.73
C ALA A 837 18.34 -38.87 1.48
N LYS A 838 17.54 -38.01 0.84
CA LYS A 838 16.16 -38.29 0.41
C LYS A 838 16.06 -38.70 -1.07
N GLY A 839 17.19 -38.92 -1.75
CA GLY A 839 17.23 -39.27 -3.17
C GLY A 839 16.89 -38.12 -4.12
N ILE A 840 16.96 -36.88 -3.64
CA ILE A 840 16.72 -35.68 -4.45
C ILE A 840 18.04 -35.23 -5.07
N LYS A 841 18.04 -35.02 -6.40
CA LYS A 841 19.21 -34.50 -7.12
C LYS A 841 19.35 -32.99 -6.87
N VAL A 842 20.57 -32.51 -6.71
CA VAL A 842 20.85 -31.08 -6.50
C VAL A 842 21.60 -30.51 -7.69
N VAL A 843 21.01 -29.52 -8.35
CA VAL A 843 21.61 -28.72 -9.41
C VAL A 843 22.06 -27.40 -8.81
N VAL A 844 23.33 -27.03 -8.98
CA VAL A 844 23.90 -25.80 -8.41
C VAL A 844 24.28 -24.85 -9.54
N PRO A 845 23.40 -23.89 -9.88
CA PRO A 845 23.73 -22.84 -10.83
C PRO A 845 24.67 -21.77 -10.25
N VAL A 846 25.61 -21.31 -11.08
CA VAL A 846 26.32 -20.04 -10.90
C VAL A 846 25.86 -19.10 -12.00
N TYR A 847 25.21 -18.00 -11.62
CA TYR A 847 24.50 -17.12 -12.57
C TYR A 847 25.42 -16.13 -13.28
N PRO A 848 25.16 -15.83 -14.58
CA PRO A 848 25.87 -14.77 -15.29
C PRO A 848 25.70 -13.42 -14.61
N GLN A 849 26.77 -12.62 -14.63
CA GLN A 849 26.80 -11.22 -14.20
C GLN A 849 27.56 -10.43 -15.28
N ASN A 850 27.79 -9.13 -15.12
CA ASN A 850 28.56 -8.38 -16.11
C ASN A 850 29.93 -9.05 -16.41
N PRO A 851 30.20 -9.47 -17.66
CA PRO A 851 31.44 -10.18 -18.00
C PRO A 851 32.69 -9.31 -17.79
N ALA A 852 32.54 -7.98 -17.71
CA ALA A 852 33.64 -7.06 -17.42
C ALA A 852 34.23 -7.21 -16.01
N TYR A 853 33.54 -7.85 -15.06
CA TYR A 853 34.13 -8.16 -13.74
C TYR A 853 35.40 -9.00 -13.84
N LYS A 854 35.61 -9.73 -14.93
CA LYS A 854 36.85 -10.47 -15.16
C LYS A 854 38.11 -9.61 -15.23
N ASN A 855 37.92 -8.33 -15.55
CA ASN A 855 38.97 -7.33 -15.63
C ASN A 855 39.14 -6.55 -14.32
N THR A 856 38.36 -6.88 -13.28
CA THR A 856 38.40 -6.22 -11.96
C THR A 856 39.01 -7.14 -10.90
N GLY A 857 39.16 -6.63 -9.67
CA GLY A 857 39.52 -7.44 -8.50
C GLY A 857 38.35 -8.22 -7.88
N SER A 858 37.10 -7.88 -8.24
CA SER A 858 35.88 -8.44 -7.67
C SER A 858 35.28 -9.56 -8.54
N PHE A 859 34.60 -10.52 -7.92
CA PHE A 859 33.82 -11.54 -8.63
C PHE A 859 32.51 -10.98 -9.21
N GLY A 860 31.96 -9.93 -8.61
CA GLY A 860 30.69 -9.32 -8.99
C GLY A 860 30.45 -8.00 -8.26
N VAL A 861 29.26 -7.43 -8.39
CA VAL A 861 28.92 -6.13 -7.78
C VAL A 861 29.05 -6.15 -6.24
N TYR A 862 28.62 -7.25 -5.62
CA TYR A 862 28.69 -7.49 -4.18
C TYR A 862 29.85 -8.40 -3.77
N GLY A 863 30.64 -8.84 -4.76
CA GLY A 863 31.45 -10.05 -4.69
C GLY A 863 32.71 -9.92 -3.84
N PRO A 864 33.22 -11.03 -3.30
CA PRO A 864 34.54 -11.05 -2.70
C PRO A 864 35.61 -10.90 -3.78
N ARG A 865 36.87 -10.80 -3.36
CA ARG A 865 38.02 -10.90 -4.28
C ARG A 865 37.90 -12.15 -5.15
N ARG A 866 38.22 -12.03 -6.45
CA ARG A 866 38.16 -13.13 -7.42
C ARG A 866 38.88 -14.39 -6.95
N SER A 867 40.04 -14.26 -6.30
CA SER A 867 40.75 -15.42 -5.76
C SER A 867 39.94 -16.20 -4.72
N ILE A 868 39.23 -15.50 -3.83
CA ILE A 868 38.38 -16.11 -2.81
C ILE A 868 37.14 -16.77 -3.46
N ALA A 869 36.48 -16.08 -4.39
CA ALA A 869 35.36 -16.66 -5.13
C ALA A 869 35.76 -17.94 -5.85
N LYS A 870 36.94 -17.94 -6.49
CA LYS A 870 37.49 -19.12 -7.15
C LYS A 870 37.67 -20.30 -6.19
N ASP A 871 38.27 -20.07 -5.02
CA ASP A 871 38.47 -21.13 -4.03
C ASP A 871 37.13 -21.74 -3.56
N ILE A 872 36.11 -20.90 -3.39
CA ILE A 872 34.75 -21.34 -3.04
C ILE A 872 34.15 -22.19 -4.16
N LEU A 873 34.13 -21.69 -5.39
CA LEU A 873 33.55 -22.40 -6.54
C LEU A 873 34.27 -23.73 -6.81
N ASP A 874 35.60 -23.74 -6.75
CA ASP A 874 36.42 -24.95 -6.90
C ASP A 874 36.14 -25.97 -5.77
N SER A 875 35.71 -25.53 -4.58
CA SER A 875 35.30 -26.42 -3.49
C SER A 875 33.89 -26.99 -3.71
N VAL A 876 32.96 -26.18 -4.21
CA VAL A 876 31.58 -26.59 -4.53
C VAL A 876 31.54 -27.59 -5.68
N GLN A 877 32.41 -27.42 -6.69
CA GLN A 877 32.51 -28.34 -7.83
C GLN A 877 32.96 -29.76 -7.42
N LYS A 878 33.57 -29.92 -6.24
CA LYS A 878 34.01 -31.23 -5.73
C LYS A 878 32.90 -32.00 -5.00
N LEU A 879 31.75 -31.36 -4.77
CA LEU A 879 30.60 -32.00 -4.13
C LEU A 879 29.86 -32.92 -5.11
N ASP A 880 29.10 -33.87 -4.59
CA ASP A 880 28.29 -34.81 -5.40
C ASP A 880 27.01 -34.15 -5.94
N ILE A 881 27.19 -33.12 -6.76
CA ILE A 881 26.11 -32.27 -7.29
C ILE A 881 26.16 -32.23 -8.82
N VAL A 882 25.08 -31.73 -9.43
CA VAL A 882 25.10 -31.30 -10.82
C VAL A 882 25.52 -29.84 -10.87
N TYR A 883 26.82 -29.59 -11.07
CA TYR A 883 27.36 -28.23 -11.16
C TYR A 883 27.01 -27.58 -12.52
N PHE A 884 26.38 -26.41 -12.50
CA PHE A 884 25.86 -25.71 -13.68
C PHE A 884 26.35 -24.25 -13.73
N ASP A 885 27.60 -24.05 -14.16
CA ASP A 885 28.21 -22.71 -14.19
C ASP A 885 27.97 -21.99 -15.52
N GLU A 886 27.01 -21.06 -15.50
CA GLU A 886 26.70 -20.17 -16.62
C GLU A 886 27.42 -18.82 -16.51
N ASN A 887 28.07 -18.52 -15.39
CA ASN A 887 28.93 -17.34 -15.23
C ASN A 887 30.28 -17.53 -15.93
N LYS A 888 30.85 -18.74 -15.85
CA LYS A 888 32.16 -19.09 -16.42
C LYS A 888 33.25 -18.10 -16.02
N PHE A 889 33.17 -17.60 -14.78
CA PHE A 889 34.10 -16.63 -14.20
C PHE A 889 34.26 -15.32 -15.01
N GLY A 890 33.21 -14.96 -15.78
CA GLY A 890 33.15 -13.81 -16.68
C GLY A 890 33.38 -14.12 -18.18
N ASP A 891 33.61 -15.38 -18.54
CA ASP A 891 33.82 -15.83 -19.94
C ASP A 891 32.57 -16.44 -20.59
N HIS A 892 31.39 -16.05 -20.12
CA HIS A 892 30.11 -16.52 -20.66
C HIS A 892 29.69 -15.80 -21.94
N ASP A 893 28.68 -16.37 -22.62
CA ASP A 893 28.17 -15.91 -23.91
C ASP A 893 26.85 -15.10 -23.82
N TYR A 894 26.47 -14.68 -22.61
CA TYR A 894 25.38 -13.71 -22.40
C TYR A 894 25.81 -12.32 -22.84
N THR A 895 25.29 -11.88 -23.98
CA THR A 895 25.61 -10.56 -24.58
C THR A 895 24.96 -9.41 -23.82
N ASP A 896 25.34 -8.17 -24.11
CA ASP A 896 24.70 -6.99 -23.52
C ASP A 896 23.17 -7.01 -23.69
N ALA A 897 22.67 -7.35 -24.89
CA ALA A 897 21.24 -7.43 -25.16
C ALA A 897 20.49 -8.51 -24.34
N MET A 898 21.21 -9.36 -23.61
CA MET A 898 20.65 -10.38 -22.73
C MET A 898 20.60 -9.95 -21.26
N ALA A 899 21.15 -8.79 -20.92
CA ALA A 899 21.23 -8.27 -19.56
C ALA A 899 20.16 -7.21 -19.28
N TYR A 900 19.78 -7.07 -18.01
CA TYR A 900 18.98 -5.94 -17.54
C TYR A 900 19.87 -4.86 -16.91
N ASN A 901 20.81 -5.28 -16.06
CA ASN A 901 21.79 -4.42 -15.40
C ASN A 901 23.08 -5.21 -15.15
N ILE A 902 24.05 -4.64 -14.42
CA ILE A 902 25.36 -5.25 -14.11
C ILE A 902 25.30 -6.61 -13.39
N ASP A 903 24.15 -6.98 -12.83
CA ASP A 903 23.97 -8.11 -11.93
C ASP A 903 22.91 -9.13 -12.39
N HIS A 904 21.98 -8.73 -13.27
CA HIS A 904 20.81 -9.52 -13.65
C HIS A 904 20.66 -9.70 -15.16
N LEU A 905 20.22 -10.90 -15.54
CA LEU A 905 19.73 -11.18 -16.89
C LEU A 905 18.40 -10.46 -17.16
N GLY A 906 18.24 -9.95 -18.38
CA GLY A 906 16.96 -9.54 -18.93
C GLY A 906 16.23 -10.72 -19.58
N THR A 907 15.05 -10.47 -20.15
CA THR A 907 14.14 -11.49 -20.70
C THR A 907 14.84 -12.40 -21.71
N ALA A 908 15.69 -11.86 -22.59
CA ALA A 908 16.40 -12.68 -23.56
C ALA A 908 17.44 -13.61 -22.91
N GLY A 909 18.15 -13.12 -21.89
CA GLY A 909 19.10 -13.92 -21.11
C GLY A 909 18.40 -14.99 -20.26
N ALA A 910 17.31 -14.63 -19.59
CA ALA A 910 16.51 -15.54 -18.78
C ALA A 910 15.97 -16.72 -19.60
N LYS A 911 15.48 -16.46 -20.82
CA LYS A 911 15.06 -17.53 -21.75
C LYS A 911 16.20 -18.47 -22.14
N GLN A 912 17.37 -17.92 -22.45
CA GLN A 912 18.55 -18.74 -22.76
C GLN A 912 18.97 -19.61 -21.57
N PHE A 913 19.05 -19.03 -20.38
CA PHE A 913 19.37 -19.75 -19.15
C PHE A 913 18.34 -20.86 -18.86
N THR A 914 17.06 -20.52 -18.94
CA THR A 914 15.93 -21.43 -18.71
C THR A 914 15.97 -22.61 -19.68
N HIS A 915 16.17 -22.38 -20.98
CA HIS A 915 16.28 -23.46 -21.97
C HIS A 915 17.50 -24.37 -21.71
N ARG A 916 18.65 -23.80 -21.33
CA ARG A 916 19.85 -24.59 -20.97
C ARG A 916 19.60 -25.43 -19.72
N LEU A 917 18.94 -24.86 -18.72
CA LEU A 917 18.55 -25.57 -17.52
C LEU A 917 17.55 -26.69 -17.83
N ASP A 918 16.49 -26.45 -18.62
CA ASP A 918 15.51 -27.48 -18.99
C ASP A 918 16.18 -28.64 -19.75
N SER A 919 17.11 -28.32 -20.65
CA SER A 919 17.91 -29.32 -21.36
C SER A 919 18.72 -30.18 -20.39
N LEU A 920 19.42 -29.57 -19.42
CA LEU A 920 20.13 -30.28 -18.37
C LEU A 920 19.19 -31.14 -17.51
N LEU A 921 18.08 -30.57 -17.05
CA LEU A 921 17.09 -31.25 -16.23
C LEU A 921 16.49 -32.46 -16.96
N SER A 922 16.22 -32.36 -18.26
CA SER A 922 15.72 -33.47 -19.08
C SER A 922 16.65 -34.69 -19.09
N THR A 923 17.97 -34.48 -18.88
CA THR A 923 18.93 -35.58 -18.74
C THR A 923 18.84 -36.28 -17.38
N LEU A 924 18.33 -35.59 -16.36
CA LEU A 924 18.15 -36.10 -15.00
C LEU A 924 16.80 -36.81 -14.82
N ALA A 925 15.82 -36.54 -15.70
CA ALA A 925 14.49 -37.14 -15.68
C ALA A 925 14.46 -38.57 -16.25
N ARG A 926 15.52 -38.94 -16.97
CA ARG A 926 15.82 -40.31 -17.43
C ARG A 926 16.62 -41.05 -16.37
#